data_AF-A0AAE0MWR1-F1
#
_entry.id   AF-A0AAE0MWR1-F1
#
_cell.length_a   1.000
_cell.length_b   1.000
_cell.length_c   1.000
_cell.angle_alpha   90.00
_cell.angle_beta   90.00
_cell.angle_gamma   90.00
#
_symmetry.space_group_name_H-M   'P 1'
#
loop_
_entity.id
_entity.type
_entity.pdbx_description
1 polymer ?
#
loop_
_entity_poly.entity_id
_entity_poly.type
_entity_poly.pdbx_seq_one_letter_code
_entity_poly.pdbx_strand_id
1 'polypeptide(L)'
;MATLIDNIHRRAHRVHSRFYPHHGHRHAAKDSYMTLTIRNLPLGTTENDVFEHIRRQRPDSDPIVNPLTKETNQRTLCAVVTIRQETEEKCKALRDRLNLTRIYPKHPAGDVRDSAVMVSDEFLGVTTIAEHDDPQFDMYFVHGLGGHAFKSWSTDKGAPHMWPRDFLPDDVKARPLNPMKWEGRKLAGRFATVGYRASAMFASAATATIDKISQNFLNHLRADRTEGSKRPMYFACHSLGGLVVCQALIHALSEESHRLERFQDCQSTFFNGEECLVKGIFFFGTPFEGSRLARYASRIVRFLHGNDTLIDSLSIQSEDLNTIVARFDQMRNNPRTRIPIVIAYEMQPMFGMRFVTDPDSAMSSFDCQTIGIEGDHRTMIKMEHNQDRSYRDVAEFIIRMIQRTLSGSSSIPPSPAAEFEREIFRELPFRQSIARDESPPPYQGQNSGRPSTESSASNGTSATRPSPHSQPVGLGISNSNPEENNSPGRSRSNIVPVRLNDIMMPLNRVTGGREDNREFALLSKFDVVFLLDDTGSMIEATEAAPSSNGNCETKERSKWDEMIESLRYIVDIVTHYDRDGVDVHFFCNEDKDEFGIQDGQRVLDLLTNEVSPDEIGGGTFIAERLWTILTAYIDRFENYRRRMGERAPPPEKPKMLNLIVITDGAADDKDAVEEVIVDAARRLDELRALPNQVGIQFLQIGKDEAASRWLKKLDDDLNEKHRIRDMVDTRPWDRVDEIDKSLQERLTDILLGGIDRARDME
;
A
#
# COMPACT_ATOMS: atom_id res chain seq x y z
N MET A 1 -44.34 9.48 -23.67
CA MET A 1 -42.95 9.74 -23.23
C MET A 1 -42.88 9.87 -21.72
N ALA A 2 -43.46 10.90 -21.09
CA ALA A 2 -43.42 11.08 -19.63
C ALA A 2 -44.00 9.90 -18.83
N THR A 3 -45.11 9.30 -19.27
CA THR A 3 -45.73 8.13 -18.64
C THR A 3 -44.94 6.82 -18.85
N LEU A 4 -44.07 6.78 -19.87
CA LEU A 4 -43.19 5.65 -20.15
C LEU A 4 -41.93 5.72 -19.27
N ILE A 5 -41.38 6.93 -19.11
CA ILE A 5 -40.26 7.24 -18.21
C ILE A 5 -40.64 6.99 -16.75
N ASP A 6 -41.84 7.41 -16.34
CA ASP A 6 -42.34 7.19 -14.98
C ASP A 6 -42.60 5.69 -14.69
N ASN A 7 -43.04 4.93 -15.69
CA ASN A 7 -43.18 3.47 -15.57
C ASN A 7 -41.82 2.74 -15.54
N ILE A 8 -40.80 3.25 -16.24
CA ILE A 8 -39.43 2.72 -16.18
C ILE A 8 -38.81 3.01 -14.81
N HIS A 9 -38.99 4.22 -14.25
CA HIS A 9 -38.54 4.56 -12.89
C HIS A 9 -39.22 3.71 -11.81
N ARG A 10 -40.53 3.48 -11.91
CA ARG A 10 -41.25 2.62 -10.95
C ARG A 10 -40.88 1.14 -11.05
N ARG A 11 -40.50 0.67 -12.25
CA ARG A 11 -40.04 -0.70 -12.48
C ARG A 11 -38.59 -0.88 -11.99
N ALA A 12 -37.73 0.12 -12.16
CA ALA A 12 -36.39 0.18 -11.57
C ALA A 12 -36.45 0.18 -10.04
N HIS A 13 -37.33 0.97 -9.42
CA HIS A 13 -37.52 0.99 -7.97
C HIS A 13 -38.04 -0.34 -7.40
N ARG A 14 -38.93 -1.06 -8.11
CA ARG A 14 -39.44 -2.37 -7.67
C ARG A 14 -38.45 -3.51 -7.84
N VAL A 15 -37.49 -3.40 -8.76
CA VAL A 15 -36.39 -4.37 -8.89
C VAL A 15 -35.33 -4.08 -7.82
N HIS A 16 -35.03 -2.81 -7.54
CA HIS A 16 -34.09 -2.42 -6.48
C HIS A 16 -34.57 -2.82 -5.07
N SER A 17 -35.88 -2.68 -4.78
CA SER A 17 -36.46 -3.06 -3.47
C SER A 17 -36.63 -4.58 -3.26
N ARG A 18 -36.45 -5.40 -4.31
CA ARG A 18 -36.52 -6.87 -4.23
C ARG A 18 -35.15 -7.52 -4.00
N PHE A 19 -34.05 -6.82 -4.33
CA PHE A 19 -32.68 -7.27 -4.07
C PHE A 19 -32.06 -6.61 -2.83
N TYR A 20 -32.64 -5.51 -2.34
CA TYR A 20 -32.29 -4.88 -1.07
C TYR A 20 -33.55 -4.63 -0.23
N PRO A 21 -33.97 -5.57 0.63
CA PRO A 21 -34.97 -5.24 1.64
C PRO A 21 -34.38 -4.16 2.55
N HIS A 22 -35.04 -3.01 2.66
CA HIS A 22 -34.79 -2.05 3.72
C HIS A 22 -35.08 -2.73 5.06
N HIS A 23 -34.10 -3.44 5.61
CA HIS A 23 -33.99 -3.58 7.04
C HIS A 23 -33.57 -2.22 7.57
N GLY A 24 -34.52 -1.52 8.19
CA GLY A 24 -34.23 -0.46 9.14
C GLY A 24 -33.46 -1.04 10.32
N HIS A 25 -32.20 -1.36 10.12
CA HIS A 25 -31.25 -1.42 11.20
C HIS A 25 -30.80 0.02 11.44
N ARG A 26 -31.16 0.57 12.61
CA ARG A 26 -30.33 1.58 13.26
C ARG A 26 -28.88 1.09 13.09
N HIS A 27 -28.03 1.83 12.39
CA HIS A 27 -26.60 1.57 12.44
C HIS A 27 -26.20 1.67 13.91
N ALA A 28 -26.04 0.52 14.57
CA ALA A 28 -25.34 0.45 15.83
C ALA A 28 -23.94 0.99 15.55
N ALA A 29 -23.52 2.03 16.28
CA ALA A 29 -22.15 2.50 16.23
C ALA A 29 -21.23 1.28 16.39
N LYS A 30 -20.29 1.07 15.46
CA LYS A 30 -19.27 0.03 15.63
C LYS A 30 -18.54 0.33 16.94
N ASP A 31 -18.52 -0.62 17.85
CA ASP A 31 -17.75 -0.52 19.08
C ASP A 31 -16.27 -0.35 18.73
N SER A 32 -15.69 0.80 19.06
CA SER A 32 -14.26 1.04 18.92
C SER A 32 -13.54 0.58 20.19
N TYR A 33 -12.30 0.10 20.07
CA TYR A 33 -11.52 -0.40 21.20
C TYR A 33 -10.11 0.19 21.16
N MET A 34 -9.53 0.37 22.34
CA MET A 34 -8.15 0.78 22.54
C MET A 34 -7.45 -0.22 23.44
N THR A 35 -6.24 -0.59 23.06
CA THR A 35 -5.36 -1.41 23.90
C THR A 35 -4.19 -0.56 24.39
N LEU A 36 -3.91 -0.61 25.68
CA LEU A 36 -2.86 0.14 26.36
C LEU A 36 -1.89 -0.82 27.06
N THR A 37 -0.64 -0.40 27.17
CA THR A 37 0.31 -0.93 28.15
C THR A 37 0.32 -0.02 29.37
N ILE A 38 0.29 -0.61 30.57
CA ILE A 38 0.47 0.08 31.85
C ILE A 38 1.70 -0.55 32.52
N ARG A 39 2.81 0.18 32.49
CA ARG A 39 4.12 -0.25 32.99
C ARG A 39 4.46 0.42 34.32
N ASN A 40 5.54 -0.02 34.95
CA ASN A 40 5.99 0.47 36.26
C ASN A 40 4.95 0.22 37.37
N LEU A 41 4.17 -0.86 37.27
CA LEU A 41 3.23 -1.24 38.32
C LEU A 41 3.98 -1.81 39.53
N PRO A 42 3.65 -1.41 40.76
CA PRO A 42 4.27 -1.98 41.95
C PRO A 42 4.06 -3.49 42.06
N LEU A 43 5.03 -4.21 42.62
CA LEU A 43 4.84 -5.61 42.97
C LEU A 43 3.67 -5.77 43.96
N GLY A 44 2.89 -6.83 43.77
CA GLY A 44 1.65 -7.07 44.54
C GLY A 44 0.41 -6.40 43.96
N THR A 45 0.55 -5.61 42.88
CA THR A 45 -0.61 -5.17 42.07
C THR A 45 -1.31 -6.39 41.50
N THR A 46 -2.64 -6.39 41.57
CA THR A 46 -3.52 -7.39 40.96
C THR A 46 -4.23 -6.82 39.74
N GLU A 47 -4.76 -7.68 38.87
CA GLU A 47 -5.58 -7.29 37.72
C GLU A 47 -6.79 -6.46 38.17
N ASN A 48 -7.38 -6.81 39.31
CA ASN A 48 -8.48 -6.06 39.91
C ASN A 48 -8.07 -4.65 40.35
N ASP A 49 -6.84 -4.45 40.86
CA ASP A 49 -6.37 -3.11 41.24
C ASP A 49 -6.23 -2.20 40.01
N VAL A 50 -5.74 -2.75 38.90
CA VAL A 50 -5.67 -2.04 37.60
C VAL A 50 -7.07 -1.75 37.07
N PHE A 51 -7.97 -2.73 37.10
CA PHE A 51 -9.37 -2.58 36.69
C PHE A 51 -10.07 -1.44 37.44
N GLU A 52 -10.01 -1.45 38.77
CA GLU A 52 -10.61 -0.43 39.61
C GLU A 52 -9.96 0.95 39.42
N HIS A 53 -8.64 1.00 39.19
CA HIS A 53 -7.94 2.26 38.91
C HIS A 53 -8.46 2.94 37.64
N ILE A 54 -8.65 2.18 36.57
CA ILE A 54 -9.18 2.69 35.30
C ILE A 54 -10.63 3.14 35.48
N ARG A 55 -11.46 2.34 36.17
CA ARG A 55 -12.86 2.70 36.42
C ARG A 55 -13.04 3.95 37.28
N ARG A 56 -12.12 4.24 38.20
CA ARG A 56 -12.15 5.52 38.95
C ARG A 56 -11.99 6.73 38.03
N GLN A 57 -11.20 6.61 36.96
CA GLN A 57 -11.01 7.68 35.97
C GLN A 57 -12.12 7.70 34.92
N ARG A 58 -12.71 6.55 34.62
CA ARG A 58 -13.80 6.38 33.66
C ARG A 58 -14.75 5.23 34.08
N PRO A 59 -15.83 5.52 34.83
CA PRO A 59 -16.70 4.48 35.41
C PRO A 59 -17.36 3.53 34.41
N ASP A 60 -17.59 3.99 33.18
CA ASP A 60 -18.23 3.31 32.05
C ASP A 60 -17.26 2.51 31.16
N SER A 61 -15.96 2.46 31.50
CA SER A 61 -14.93 1.95 30.57
C SER A 61 -14.89 0.43 30.40
N ASP A 62 -15.40 -0.32 31.39
CA ASP A 62 -15.38 -1.80 31.48
C ASP A 62 -14.08 -2.45 30.93
N PRO A 63 -12.93 -2.20 31.57
CA PRO A 63 -11.64 -2.57 31.00
C PRO A 63 -11.37 -4.08 31.14
N ILE A 64 -10.85 -4.68 30.07
CA ILE A 64 -10.33 -6.05 30.08
C ILE A 64 -8.84 -5.98 30.42
N VAL A 65 -8.48 -6.39 31.64
CA VAL A 65 -7.09 -6.42 32.12
C VAL A 65 -6.53 -7.82 31.91
N ASN A 66 -5.49 -7.93 31.09
CA ASN A 66 -4.77 -9.20 30.88
C ASN A 66 -3.92 -9.56 32.12
N PRO A 67 -3.56 -10.85 32.28
CA PRO A 67 -2.68 -11.29 33.34
C PRO A 67 -1.42 -10.43 33.44
N LEU A 68 -1.06 -10.04 34.66
CA LEU A 68 0.10 -9.19 34.89
C LEU A 68 1.40 -9.93 34.60
N THR A 69 2.32 -9.26 33.92
CA THR A 69 3.65 -9.80 33.57
C THR A 69 4.74 -9.04 34.30
N LYS A 70 5.84 -9.71 34.66
CA LYS A 70 6.99 -9.02 35.26
C LYS A 70 7.78 -8.28 34.19
N GLU A 71 8.16 -7.04 34.48
CA GLU A 71 9.11 -6.33 33.63
C GLU A 71 10.52 -6.88 33.81
N THR A 72 11.41 -6.57 32.87
CA THR A 72 12.77 -7.15 32.84
C THR A 72 13.60 -6.84 34.09
N ASN A 73 13.34 -5.70 34.73
CA ASN A 73 13.99 -5.33 36.00
C ASN A 73 13.59 -6.25 37.18
N GLN A 74 12.60 -7.13 37.00
CA GLN A 74 12.00 -8.02 38.02
C GLN A 74 11.44 -7.28 39.26
N ARG A 75 11.31 -5.96 39.19
CA ARG A 75 10.91 -5.06 40.28
C ARG A 75 9.55 -4.41 40.04
N THR A 76 9.05 -4.46 38.81
CA THR A 76 7.77 -3.87 38.42
C THR A 76 6.97 -4.84 37.55
N LEU A 77 5.66 -4.59 37.46
CA LEU A 77 4.73 -5.33 36.62
C LEU A 77 4.28 -4.48 35.42
N CYS A 78 3.81 -5.16 34.39
CA CYS A 78 3.18 -4.61 33.21
C CYS A 78 1.80 -5.24 33.03
N ALA A 79 0.80 -4.40 32.73
CA ALA A 79 -0.52 -4.83 32.31
C ALA A 79 -0.75 -4.44 30.85
N VAL A 80 -1.31 -5.36 30.06
CA VAL A 80 -1.97 -5.04 28.79
C VAL A 80 -3.45 -4.90 29.07
N VAL A 81 -4.05 -3.78 28.68
CA VAL A 81 -5.46 -3.49 28.98
C VAL A 81 -6.21 -3.07 27.73
N THR A 82 -7.33 -3.72 27.46
CA THR A 82 -8.27 -3.35 26.40
C THR A 82 -9.46 -2.61 26.98
N ILE A 83 -9.85 -1.49 26.37
CA ILE A 83 -10.92 -0.61 26.82
C ILE A 83 -11.87 -0.30 25.65
N ARG A 84 -13.19 -0.38 25.86
CA ARG A 84 -14.19 0.03 24.87
C ARG A 84 -14.30 1.55 24.80
N GLN A 85 -14.39 2.08 23.59
CA GLN A 85 -14.22 3.49 23.25
C GLN A 85 -15.26 3.91 22.21
N GLU A 86 -15.69 5.17 22.27
CA GLU A 86 -16.59 5.74 21.25
C GLU A 86 -15.82 6.53 20.18
N THR A 87 -14.73 7.22 20.56
CA THR A 87 -13.93 8.07 19.65
C THR A 87 -12.43 8.06 20.01
N GLU A 88 -11.57 8.44 19.05
CA GLU A 88 -10.11 8.49 19.21
C GLU A 88 -9.64 9.62 20.16
N GLU A 89 -10.42 10.68 20.30
CA GLU A 89 -10.13 11.78 21.23
C GLU A 89 -10.34 11.32 22.69
N LYS A 90 -11.41 10.56 22.95
CA LYS A 90 -11.69 9.98 24.28
C LYS A 90 -10.60 8.99 24.69
N CYS A 91 -10.11 8.24 23.71
CA CYS A 91 -8.94 7.36 23.76
C CYS A 91 -7.71 8.11 24.29
N LYS A 92 -7.27 9.16 23.58
CA LYS A 92 -6.09 9.95 23.95
C LYS A 92 -6.26 10.59 25.32
N ALA A 93 -7.42 11.16 25.59
CA ALA A 93 -7.71 11.80 26.87
C ALA A 93 -7.68 10.81 28.06
N LEU A 94 -8.16 9.56 27.90
CA LEU A 94 -8.09 8.55 28.96
C LEU A 94 -6.66 8.10 29.20
N ARG A 95 -5.89 7.85 28.14
CA ARG A 95 -4.46 7.51 28.22
C ARG A 95 -3.69 8.58 28.99
N ASP A 96 -3.90 9.86 28.64
CA ASP A 96 -3.22 10.99 29.26
C ASP A 96 -3.61 11.15 30.73
N ARG A 97 -4.87 10.92 31.08
CA ARG A 97 -5.35 10.94 32.48
C ARG A 97 -4.77 9.80 33.31
N LEU A 98 -4.55 8.62 32.72
CA LEU A 98 -3.98 7.47 33.43
C LEU A 98 -2.46 7.57 33.56
N ASN A 99 -1.79 8.24 32.61
CA ASN A 99 -0.35 8.36 32.63
C ASN A 99 0.14 9.15 33.85
N LEU A 100 1.24 8.71 34.46
CA LEU A 100 1.83 9.29 35.68
C LEU A 100 0.93 9.25 36.92
N THR A 101 -0.18 8.52 36.88
CA THR A 101 -0.97 8.25 38.08
C THR A 101 -0.31 7.18 38.95
N ARG A 102 -0.81 7.00 40.18
CA ARG A 102 -0.28 5.98 41.10
C ARG A 102 -1.35 4.92 41.34
N ILE A 103 -0.95 3.66 41.24
CA ILE A 103 -1.77 2.52 41.64
C ILE A 103 -1.24 2.02 42.98
N TYR A 104 -2.13 1.96 43.97
CA TYR A 104 -1.82 1.44 45.28
C TYR A 104 -2.38 0.03 45.39
N PRO A 105 -1.54 -1.01 45.27
CA PRO A 105 -2.00 -2.38 45.43
C PRO A 105 -2.56 -2.59 46.84
N LYS A 106 -3.60 -3.42 46.96
CA LYS A 106 -4.16 -3.77 48.29
C LYS A 106 -3.13 -4.47 49.18
N HIS A 107 -2.23 -5.24 48.57
CA HIS A 107 -1.17 -5.97 49.25
C HIS A 107 0.18 -5.63 48.62
N PRO A 108 0.81 -4.49 48.99
CA PRO A 108 2.07 -4.07 48.40
C PRO A 108 3.21 -5.01 48.78
N ALA A 109 4.04 -5.37 47.79
CA ALA A 109 5.29 -6.07 48.00
C ALA A 109 6.46 -5.10 47.80
N GLY A 110 6.86 -4.38 48.86
CA GLY A 110 7.95 -3.40 48.83
C GLY A 110 7.49 -1.95 48.99
N ASP A 111 8.42 -1.00 48.78
CA ASP A 111 8.11 0.43 48.86
C ASP A 111 7.38 0.90 47.59
N VAL A 112 6.20 1.50 47.76
CA VAL A 112 5.29 1.91 46.68
C VAL A 112 5.42 3.42 46.37
N ARG A 113 6.23 4.16 47.15
CA ARG A 113 6.16 5.64 47.21
C ARG A 113 6.55 6.38 45.93
N ASP A 114 7.27 5.74 45.01
CA ASP A 114 7.83 6.38 43.80
C ASP A 114 7.37 5.80 42.44
N SER A 115 6.44 4.85 42.41
CA SER A 115 6.04 4.16 41.17
C SER A 115 4.84 4.81 40.48
N ALA A 116 5.06 5.94 39.81
CA ALA A 116 4.06 6.47 38.88
C ALA A 116 3.97 5.55 37.64
N VAL A 117 2.75 5.17 37.25
CA VAL A 117 2.54 4.25 36.13
C VAL A 117 2.80 4.95 34.80
N MET A 118 3.36 4.20 33.86
CA MET A 118 3.62 4.68 32.50
C MET A 118 2.62 4.04 31.57
N VAL A 119 1.81 4.86 30.90
CA VAL A 119 0.73 4.39 30.03
C VAL A 119 1.04 4.74 28.58
N SER A 120 1.03 3.74 27.70
CA SER A 120 1.33 3.91 26.29
C SER A 120 0.48 2.99 25.42
N ASP A 121 0.06 3.53 24.28
CA ASP A 121 -0.60 2.83 23.18
C ASP A 121 0.37 2.53 22.02
N GLU A 122 1.67 2.82 22.14
CA GLU A 122 2.62 2.63 21.02
C GLU A 122 3.24 1.21 20.98
N PHE A 123 3.24 0.48 22.10
CA PHE A 123 3.85 -0.86 22.24
C PHE A 123 5.32 -0.96 21.77
N LEU A 124 6.10 0.12 21.87
CA LEU A 124 7.52 0.11 21.49
C LEU A 124 8.37 -0.77 22.43
N GLY A 125 9.35 -1.46 21.86
CA GLY A 125 10.18 -2.42 22.57
C GLY A 125 9.52 -3.78 22.75
N VAL A 126 10.06 -4.59 23.65
CA VAL A 126 9.47 -5.89 23.97
C VAL A 126 8.33 -5.70 24.98
N THR A 127 7.17 -6.27 24.67
CA THR A 127 6.02 -6.35 25.57
C THR A 127 5.61 -7.80 25.70
N THR A 128 5.76 -8.37 26.90
CA THR A 128 5.23 -9.69 27.22
C THR A 128 3.70 -9.64 27.19
N ILE A 129 3.11 -10.52 26.39
CA ILE A 129 1.65 -10.60 26.20
C ILE A 129 1.06 -11.79 26.96
N ALA A 130 1.83 -12.86 27.14
CA ALA A 130 1.47 -14.02 27.95
C ALA A 130 2.74 -14.72 28.45
N GLU A 131 2.69 -15.30 29.65
CA GLU A 131 3.80 -16.05 30.24
C GLU A 131 3.27 -17.18 31.11
N HIS A 132 3.80 -18.40 30.91
CA HIS A 132 3.56 -19.53 31.79
C HIS A 132 4.54 -19.54 32.97
N ASP A 133 4.19 -20.25 34.04
CA ASP A 133 5.14 -20.54 35.13
C ASP A 133 6.33 -21.35 34.61
N ASP A 134 7.54 -20.98 35.06
CA ASP A 134 8.82 -21.58 34.67
C ASP A 134 8.97 -21.76 33.14
N PRO A 135 8.95 -20.64 32.39
CA PRO A 135 8.96 -20.66 30.93
C PRO A 135 10.25 -21.27 30.39
N GLN A 136 10.13 -22.24 29.48
CA GLN A 136 11.25 -22.99 28.90
C GLN A 136 11.84 -22.33 27.66
N PHE A 137 11.06 -21.50 26.98
CA PHE A 137 11.44 -20.80 25.74
C PHE A 137 10.81 -19.40 25.68
N ASP A 138 11.35 -18.56 24.82
CA ASP A 138 10.79 -17.26 24.45
C ASP A 138 10.31 -17.27 22.99
N MET A 139 9.11 -16.75 22.74
CA MET A 139 8.57 -16.55 21.39
C MET A 139 8.22 -15.08 21.15
N TYR A 140 8.84 -14.50 20.12
CA TYR A 140 8.72 -13.09 19.78
C TYR A 140 7.89 -12.88 18.49
N PHE A 141 6.87 -12.05 18.56
CA PHE A 141 5.99 -11.68 17.46
C PHE A 141 6.35 -10.27 16.96
N VAL A 142 6.90 -10.21 15.75
CA VAL A 142 7.48 -9.00 15.15
C VAL A 142 6.58 -8.53 14.00
N HIS A 143 6.01 -7.34 14.14
CA HIS A 143 5.14 -6.76 13.12
C HIS A 143 5.91 -6.23 11.91
N GLY A 144 5.22 -6.01 10.79
CA GLY A 144 5.78 -5.41 9.58
C GLY A 144 5.86 -3.89 9.60
N LEU A 145 6.38 -3.31 8.52
CA LEU A 145 6.43 -1.86 8.31
C LEU A 145 5.04 -1.23 8.45
N GLY A 146 4.89 -0.02 9.01
CA GLY A 146 3.58 0.63 9.21
C GLY A 146 2.59 -0.12 10.12
N GLY A 147 2.95 -1.31 10.59
CA GLY A 147 2.18 -2.11 11.53
C GLY A 147 2.35 -1.63 12.97
N HIS A 148 1.46 -2.15 13.83
CA HIS A 148 1.49 -1.88 15.26
C HIS A 148 1.58 -3.22 16.00
N ALA A 149 2.52 -3.34 16.93
CA ALA A 149 2.88 -4.60 17.61
C ALA A 149 1.68 -5.40 18.13
N PHE A 150 0.68 -4.76 18.76
CA PHE A 150 -0.55 -5.42 19.17
C PHE A 150 -1.56 -5.63 18.01
N LYS A 151 -1.98 -4.54 17.35
CA LYS A 151 -3.04 -4.55 16.33
C LYS A 151 -2.76 -5.43 15.11
N SER A 152 -1.49 -5.62 14.72
CA SER A 152 -1.14 -6.47 13.58
C SER A 152 -1.63 -7.90 13.75
N TRP A 153 -1.53 -8.45 14.96
CA TRP A 153 -1.91 -9.83 15.28
C TRP A 153 -3.33 -9.95 15.86
N SER A 154 -4.06 -8.84 15.98
CA SER A 154 -5.39 -8.79 16.57
C SER A 154 -6.48 -8.84 15.49
N THR A 155 -7.64 -9.41 15.81
CA THR A 155 -8.83 -9.32 14.96
C THR A 155 -9.24 -7.87 14.73
N ASP A 156 -9.82 -7.58 13.56
CA ASP A 156 -10.48 -6.31 13.26
C ASP A 156 -11.99 -6.36 13.61
N LYS A 157 -12.49 -7.48 14.16
CA LYS A 157 -13.91 -7.71 14.47
C LYS A 157 -14.15 -7.83 15.98
N GLY A 158 -14.99 -6.95 16.52
CA GLY A 158 -15.40 -7.01 17.93
C GLY A 158 -14.27 -6.60 18.89
N ALA A 159 -14.26 -7.17 20.09
CA ALA A 159 -13.24 -6.88 21.09
C ALA A 159 -11.87 -7.40 20.61
N PRO A 160 -10.80 -6.58 20.72
CA PRO A 160 -9.50 -6.93 20.17
C PRO A 160 -8.88 -8.07 20.98
N HIS A 161 -8.87 -9.24 20.36
CA HIS A 161 -8.14 -10.43 20.78
C HIS A 161 -7.07 -10.75 19.73
N MET A 162 -5.95 -11.32 20.17
CA MET A 162 -4.82 -11.71 19.32
C MET A 162 -4.43 -13.15 19.62
N TRP A 163 -4.39 -13.99 18.58
CA TRP A 163 -4.08 -15.42 18.71
C TRP A 163 -2.73 -15.73 19.40
N PRO A 164 -1.66 -14.90 19.31
CA PRO A 164 -0.41 -15.18 20.03
C PRO A 164 -0.53 -15.09 21.55
N ARG A 165 -1.55 -14.38 22.03
CA ARG A 165 -1.83 -14.19 23.46
C ARG A 165 -2.96 -15.08 23.93
N ASP A 166 -4.02 -15.15 23.13
CA ASP A 166 -5.31 -15.66 23.58
C ASP A 166 -5.53 -17.13 23.20
N PHE A 167 -4.77 -17.69 22.23
CA PHE A 167 -4.92 -19.08 21.79
C PHE A 167 -3.62 -19.89 21.93
N LEU A 168 -2.51 -19.39 21.38
CA LEU A 168 -1.26 -20.15 21.30
C LEU A 168 -0.70 -20.57 22.67
N PRO A 169 -0.72 -19.74 23.72
CA PRO A 169 -0.21 -20.14 25.03
C PRO A 169 -0.96 -21.36 25.59
N ASP A 170 -2.29 -21.38 25.49
CA ASP A 170 -3.10 -22.50 25.97
C ASP A 170 -2.81 -23.79 25.19
N ASP A 171 -2.70 -23.69 23.85
CA ASP A 171 -2.37 -24.83 23.00
C ASP A 171 -0.96 -25.37 23.28
N VAL A 172 0.01 -24.48 23.56
CA VAL A 172 1.35 -24.87 24.01
C VAL A 172 1.26 -25.60 25.35
N LYS A 173 0.57 -25.03 26.34
CA LYS A 173 0.47 -25.59 27.70
C LYS A 173 -0.23 -26.95 27.74
N ALA A 174 -1.13 -27.21 26.79
CA ALA A 174 -1.80 -28.50 26.64
C ALA A 174 -0.84 -29.62 26.18
N ARG A 175 0.25 -29.27 25.48
CA ARG A 175 1.16 -30.23 24.85
C ARG A 175 2.26 -30.73 25.79
N PRO A 176 2.63 -32.02 25.75
CA PRO A 176 3.76 -32.53 26.51
C PRO A 176 5.08 -31.96 25.95
N LEU A 177 6.08 -31.78 26.82
CA LEU A 177 7.42 -31.36 26.39
C LEU A 177 8.03 -32.40 25.46
N ASN A 178 7.94 -33.68 25.84
CA ASN A 178 8.36 -34.80 25.01
C ASN A 178 7.12 -35.49 24.41
N PRO A 179 6.94 -35.51 23.08
CA PRO A 179 5.79 -36.14 22.42
C PRO A 179 5.58 -37.62 22.80
N MET A 180 6.66 -38.33 23.18
CA MET A 180 6.61 -39.74 23.59
C MET A 180 6.25 -39.93 25.07
N LYS A 181 6.09 -38.86 25.84
CA LYS A 181 5.76 -38.89 27.29
C LYS A 181 4.59 -37.96 27.60
N TRP A 182 3.38 -38.43 27.31
CA TRP A 182 2.14 -37.63 27.41
C TRP A 182 1.83 -37.08 28.81
N GLU A 183 2.09 -37.88 29.85
CA GLU A 183 1.92 -37.53 31.28
C GLU A 183 3.10 -36.73 31.86
N GLY A 184 4.11 -36.44 31.05
CA GLY A 184 5.30 -35.71 31.48
C GLY A 184 5.07 -34.20 31.65
N ARG A 185 6.18 -33.51 31.94
CA ARG A 185 6.22 -32.04 31.99
C ARG A 185 5.61 -31.46 30.70
N LYS A 186 4.70 -30.50 30.85
CA LYS A 186 4.10 -29.77 29.71
C LYS A 186 5.04 -28.69 29.19
N LEU A 187 4.78 -28.23 27.97
CA LEU A 187 5.48 -27.07 27.45
C LEU A 187 5.07 -25.82 28.23
N ALA A 188 6.05 -24.98 28.53
CA ALA A 188 5.85 -23.68 29.16
C ALA A 188 6.66 -22.64 28.40
N GLY A 189 6.07 -21.49 28.10
CA GLY A 189 6.69 -20.48 27.24
C GLY A 189 6.36 -19.08 27.68
N ARG A 190 7.21 -18.14 27.26
CA ARG A 190 6.96 -16.71 27.33
C ARG A 190 6.70 -16.18 25.93
N PHE A 191 5.61 -15.46 25.76
CA PHE A 191 5.17 -14.90 24.48
C PHE A 191 5.23 -13.39 24.57
N ALA A 192 5.91 -12.77 23.62
CA ALA A 192 6.10 -11.33 23.59
C ALA A 192 5.87 -10.78 22.19
N THR A 193 5.31 -9.58 22.09
CA THR A 193 5.34 -8.82 20.84
C THR A 193 6.45 -7.78 20.91
N VAL A 194 7.07 -7.50 19.77
CA VAL A 194 8.14 -6.51 19.67
C VAL A 194 7.69 -5.38 18.76
N GLY A 195 7.54 -4.19 19.36
CA GLY A 195 7.26 -2.96 18.62
C GLY A 195 8.52 -2.18 18.30
N TYR A 196 8.55 -1.60 17.12
CA TYR A 196 9.53 -0.59 16.74
C TYR A 196 8.83 0.50 15.94
N ARG A 197 9.37 1.73 15.98
CA ARG A 197 8.85 2.81 15.15
C ARG A 197 9.11 2.46 13.70
N ALA A 198 8.09 1.93 13.05
CA ALA A 198 8.05 1.67 11.62
C ALA A 198 7.58 2.91 10.84
N SER A 199 7.74 4.11 11.40
CA SER A 199 7.46 5.38 10.73
C SER A 199 8.66 5.82 9.91
N ALA A 200 8.41 6.22 8.66
CA ALA A 200 9.39 6.62 7.66
C ALA A 200 10.24 7.85 7.93
N MET A 201 10.06 8.50 9.07
CA MET A 201 10.43 9.90 9.24
C MET A 201 11.92 10.18 9.50
N PHE A 202 12.80 9.17 9.48
CA PHE A 202 14.23 9.40 9.71
C PHE A 202 15.12 8.36 9.01
N ALA A 203 15.46 8.55 7.73
CA ALA A 203 16.80 8.31 7.18
C ALA A 203 16.82 8.32 5.64
N SER A 204 17.92 8.84 5.11
CA SER A 204 18.49 8.49 3.82
C SER A 204 18.88 6.99 3.79
N ALA A 205 18.43 6.26 2.75
CA ALA A 205 18.66 4.84 2.41
C ALA A 205 17.97 3.79 3.33
N ALA A 206 17.30 2.77 2.75
CA ALA A 206 16.47 1.86 3.57
C ALA A 206 17.26 0.72 4.16
N THR A 207 18.43 0.38 3.62
CA THR A 207 19.30 -0.59 4.26
C THR A 207 19.94 0.04 5.48
N ALA A 208 20.35 1.31 5.43
CA ALA A 208 20.71 2.09 6.62
C ALA A 208 19.54 2.19 7.62
N THR A 209 18.30 2.23 7.13
CA THR A 209 17.09 2.22 7.97
C THR A 209 16.81 0.84 8.60
N ILE A 210 16.80 -0.26 7.83
CA ILE A 210 16.63 -1.63 8.32
C ILE A 210 17.78 -1.98 9.25
N ASP A 211 19.01 -1.60 8.91
CA ASP A 211 20.19 -1.78 9.72
C ASP A 211 20.05 -1.07 11.07
N LYS A 212 19.69 0.22 11.08
CA LYS A 212 19.43 0.98 12.32
C LYS A 212 18.25 0.42 13.11
N ILE A 213 17.14 0.07 12.45
CA ILE A 213 15.99 -0.57 13.10
C ILE A 213 16.40 -1.92 13.69
N SER A 214 17.21 -2.71 12.99
CA SER A 214 17.72 -4.01 13.45
C SER A 214 18.65 -3.86 14.65
N GLN A 215 19.52 -2.84 14.67
CA GLN A 215 20.36 -2.53 15.83
C GLN A 215 19.52 -2.15 17.05
N ASN A 216 18.49 -1.32 16.87
CA ASN A 216 17.56 -0.95 17.94
C ASN A 216 16.73 -2.17 18.41
N PHE A 217 16.28 -3.01 17.48
CA PHE A 217 15.61 -4.27 17.80
C PHE A 217 16.51 -5.19 18.64
N LEU A 218 17.79 -5.32 18.28
CA LEU A 218 18.77 -6.05 19.09
C LEU A 218 18.98 -5.43 20.48
N ASN A 219 19.00 -4.09 20.58
CA ASN A 219 19.05 -3.42 21.88
C ASN A 219 17.84 -3.79 22.75
N HIS A 220 16.64 -3.78 22.18
CA HIS A 220 15.43 -4.16 22.90
C HIS A 220 15.44 -5.63 23.32
N LEU A 221 15.87 -6.55 22.46
CA LEU A 221 16.00 -7.97 22.83
C LEU A 221 17.06 -8.19 23.92
N ARG A 222 18.20 -7.51 23.84
CA ARG A 222 19.26 -7.57 24.86
C ARG A 222 18.77 -7.03 26.20
N ALA A 223 18.09 -5.88 26.17
CA ALA A 223 17.52 -5.27 27.36
C ALA A 223 16.39 -6.11 27.98
N ASP A 224 15.70 -6.92 27.18
CA ASP A 224 14.60 -7.78 27.61
C ASP A 224 15.07 -9.12 28.19
N ARG A 225 16.13 -9.71 27.63
CA ARG A 225 16.64 -11.00 28.10
C ARG A 225 17.40 -10.83 29.39
N THR A 226 17.01 -11.60 30.41
CA THR A 226 17.76 -11.69 31.66
C THR A 226 19.18 -12.20 31.37
N GLU A 227 20.18 -11.55 31.97
CA GLU A 227 21.58 -11.93 31.85
C GLU A 227 21.77 -13.41 32.17
N GLY A 228 22.46 -14.14 31.28
CA GLY A 228 22.68 -15.59 31.41
C GLY A 228 21.48 -16.48 31.05
N SER A 229 20.38 -15.93 30.53
CA SER A 229 19.24 -16.74 30.05
C SER A 229 19.64 -17.69 28.93
N LYS A 230 19.43 -18.99 29.16
CA LYS A 230 19.70 -20.07 28.19
C LYS A 230 18.44 -20.55 27.45
N ARG A 231 17.32 -19.84 27.62
CA ARG A 231 16.04 -20.23 27.00
C ARG A 231 16.13 -20.08 25.47
N PRO A 232 15.75 -21.12 24.70
CA PRO A 232 15.62 -21.01 23.25
C PRO A 232 14.68 -19.88 22.83
N MET A 233 15.00 -19.26 21.69
CA MET A 233 14.26 -18.16 21.09
C MET A 233 13.63 -18.59 19.77
N TYR A 234 12.37 -18.20 19.59
CA TYR A 234 11.60 -18.37 18.36
C TYR A 234 11.04 -17.02 17.91
N PHE A 235 10.93 -16.83 16.60
CA PHE A 235 10.39 -15.60 16.02
C PHE A 235 9.24 -15.88 15.08
N ALA A 236 8.16 -15.11 15.18
CA ALA A 236 7.09 -15.02 14.19
C ALA A 236 7.11 -13.61 13.62
N CYS A 237 7.42 -13.47 12.34
CA CYS A 237 7.70 -12.18 11.71
C CYS A 237 6.73 -11.95 10.57
N HIS A 238 6.09 -10.78 10.53
CA HIS A 238 5.21 -10.40 9.42
C HIS A 238 5.89 -9.41 8.48
N SER A 239 5.72 -9.63 7.18
CA SER A 239 6.11 -8.68 6.13
C SER A 239 7.57 -8.19 6.28
N LEU A 240 7.85 -6.88 6.18
CA LEU A 240 9.21 -6.34 6.29
C LEU A 240 9.87 -6.59 7.67
N GLY A 241 9.09 -6.89 8.70
CA GLY A 241 9.61 -7.28 10.01
C GLY A 241 10.47 -8.55 9.95
N GLY A 242 10.21 -9.42 8.96
CA GLY A 242 11.07 -10.57 8.69
C GLY A 242 12.49 -10.17 8.28
N LEU A 243 12.64 -9.16 7.41
CA LEU A 243 13.97 -8.68 7.01
C LEU A 243 14.71 -7.96 8.15
N VAL A 244 13.99 -7.25 9.01
CA VAL A 244 14.55 -6.65 10.23
C VAL A 244 15.15 -7.73 11.13
N VAL A 245 14.44 -8.85 11.32
CA VAL A 245 14.95 -9.99 12.10
C VAL A 245 16.12 -10.66 11.40
N CYS A 246 16.07 -10.85 10.07
CA CYS A 246 17.21 -11.39 9.31
C CYS A 246 18.48 -10.56 9.54
N GLN A 247 18.41 -9.24 9.34
CA GLN A 247 19.56 -8.35 9.53
C GLN A 247 20.05 -8.33 10.99
N ALA A 248 19.13 -8.30 11.95
CA ALA A 248 19.46 -8.37 13.38
C ALA A 248 20.23 -9.66 13.72
N LEU A 249 19.80 -10.80 13.18
CA LEU A 249 20.46 -12.08 13.40
C LEU A 249 21.81 -12.16 12.68
N ILE A 250 21.97 -11.54 11.51
CA ILE A 250 23.28 -11.42 10.86
C ILE A 250 24.26 -10.68 11.79
N HIS A 251 23.88 -9.55 12.35
CA HIS A 251 24.72 -8.81 13.31
C HIS A 251 25.01 -9.62 14.58
N ALA A 252 24.02 -10.36 15.08
CA ALA A 252 24.15 -11.08 16.35
C ALA A 252 24.90 -12.41 16.24
N LEU A 253 24.88 -13.08 15.07
CA LEU A 253 25.31 -14.46 14.91
C LEU A 253 26.45 -14.67 13.91
N SER A 254 26.79 -13.68 13.06
CA SER A 254 27.91 -13.83 12.13
C SER A 254 29.27 -13.60 12.79
N GLU A 255 30.24 -14.45 12.47
CA GLU A 255 31.60 -14.36 13.01
C GLU A 255 32.31 -13.04 12.63
N GLU A 256 31.97 -12.48 11.47
CA GLU A 256 32.45 -11.17 11.02
C GLU A 256 31.98 -10.05 11.96
N SER A 257 30.71 -10.09 12.38
CA SER A 257 30.12 -9.05 13.23
C SER A 257 30.64 -9.08 14.65
N HIS A 258 31.00 -10.27 15.19
CA HIS A 258 31.60 -10.39 16.54
C HIS A 258 32.98 -9.73 16.66
N ARG A 259 33.64 -9.44 15.53
CA ARG A 259 34.90 -8.67 15.54
C ARG A 259 34.68 -7.19 15.83
N LEU A 260 33.45 -6.69 15.69
CA LEU A 260 33.08 -5.32 16.00
C LEU A 260 32.67 -5.20 17.48
N GLU A 261 33.32 -4.32 18.24
CA GLU A 261 33.07 -4.13 19.68
C GLU A 261 31.58 -3.98 20.03
N ARG A 262 30.82 -3.24 19.22
CA ARG A 262 29.38 -2.99 19.45
C ARG A 262 28.47 -4.24 19.48
N PHE A 263 28.95 -5.36 18.93
CA PHE A 263 28.21 -6.63 18.85
C PHE A 263 28.88 -7.75 19.66
N GLN A 264 29.99 -7.50 20.35
CA GLN A 264 30.65 -8.52 21.18
C GLN A 264 29.71 -9.04 22.29
N ASP A 265 28.94 -8.14 22.90
CA ASP A 265 27.99 -8.51 23.96
C ASP A 265 26.81 -9.36 23.46
N CYS A 266 26.54 -9.38 22.16
CA CYS A 266 25.48 -10.21 21.56
C CYS A 266 25.75 -11.70 21.77
N GLN A 267 27.01 -12.12 21.87
CA GLN A 267 27.34 -13.53 22.05
C GLN A 267 26.70 -14.10 23.32
N SER A 268 26.74 -13.37 24.44
CA SER A 268 26.14 -13.80 25.72
C SER A 268 24.61 -13.89 25.68
N THR A 269 23.97 -13.16 24.77
CA THR A 269 22.52 -13.07 24.64
C THR A 269 21.96 -14.17 23.74
N PHE A 270 22.71 -14.51 22.67
CA PHE A 270 22.27 -15.39 21.60
C PHE A 270 22.97 -16.76 21.58
N PHE A 271 24.00 -16.97 22.40
CA PHE A 271 24.69 -18.25 22.54
C PHE A 271 24.73 -18.72 23.99
N ASN A 272 24.63 -20.04 24.17
CA ASN A 272 24.98 -20.73 25.41
C ASN A 272 26.21 -21.60 25.13
N GLY A 273 27.40 -21.07 25.42
CA GLY A 273 28.65 -21.67 24.95
C GLY A 273 28.75 -21.56 23.43
N GLU A 274 28.85 -22.69 22.73
CA GLU A 274 28.84 -22.73 21.26
C GLU A 274 27.44 -22.89 20.66
N GLU A 275 26.42 -23.11 21.49
CA GLU A 275 25.07 -23.40 21.03
C GLU A 275 24.29 -22.11 20.77
N CYS A 276 23.88 -21.89 19.52
CA CYS A 276 22.94 -20.82 19.17
C CYS A 276 21.59 -21.03 19.87
N LEU A 277 21.08 -19.99 20.53
CA LEU A 277 19.80 -19.99 21.24
C LEU A 277 18.61 -19.70 20.31
N VAL A 278 18.82 -19.22 19.08
CA VAL A 278 17.75 -19.04 18.10
C VAL A 278 17.47 -20.38 17.44
N LYS A 279 16.27 -20.92 17.66
CA LYS A 279 15.92 -22.30 17.28
C LYS A 279 14.80 -22.40 16.25
N GLY A 280 14.25 -21.27 15.79
CA GLY A 280 13.23 -21.28 14.75
C GLY A 280 12.67 -19.93 14.38
N ILE A 281 12.30 -19.76 13.10
CA ILE A 281 11.67 -18.54 12.59
C ILE A 281 10.48 -18.89 11.68
N PHE A 282 9.36 -18.20 11.89
CA PHE A 282 8.13 -18.28 11.12
C PHE A 282 7.93 -16.95 10.39
N PHE A 283 7.99 -16.96 9.08
CA PHE A 283 7.79 -15.77 8.26
C PHE A 283 6.39 -15.76 7.69
N PHE A 284 5.65 -14.68 7.88
CA PHE A 284 4.31 -14.46 7.33
C PHE A 284 4.39 -13.36 6.30
N GLY A 285 4.17 -13.70 5.02
CA GLY A 285 4.19 -12.70 3.96
C GLY A 285 5.53 -11.94 3.84
N THR A 286 6.65 -12.50 4.33
CA THR A 286 7.95 -11.83 4.22
C THR A 286 8.46 -11.96 2.79
N PRO A 287 8.76 -10.85 2.09
CA PRO A 287 9.22 -10.93 0.72
C PRO A 287 10.71 -11.30 0.70
N PHE A 288 11.07 -12.40 0.01
CA PHE A 288 12.45 -12.89 -0.08
C PHE A 288 13.02 -12.90 -1.50
N GLU A 289 12.20 -12.59 -2.51
CA GLU A 289 12.57 -12.73 -3.92
C GLU A 289 13.08 -11.41 -4.54
N GLY A 290 14.40 -11.31 -4.67
CA GLY A 290 15.09 -10.64 -5.79
C GLY A 290 14.67 -9.22 -6.18
N SER A 291 14.74 -8.92 -7.47
CA SER A 291 14.32 -7.66 -8.13
C SER A 291 12.84 -7.28 -7.92
N ARG A 292 12.04 -8.16 -7.28
CA ARG A 292 10.64 -7.92 -6.89
C ARG A 292 10.52 -7.42 -5.46
N LEU A 293 11.56 -7.56 -4.62
CA LEU A 293 11.57 -7.16 -3.21
C LEU A 293 11.38 -5.65 -3.00
N ALA A 294 12.02 -4.83 -3.83
CA ALA A 294 11.82 -3.38 -3.91
C ALA A 294 10.37 -3.01 -4.28
N ARG A 295 9.78 -3.76 -5.24
CA ARG A 295 8.39 -3.61 -5.68
C ARG A 295 7.39 -4.10 -4.62
N TYR A 296 7.75 -5.10 -3.83
CA TYR A 296 6.94 -5.57 -2.70
C TYR A 296 7.01 -4.60 -1.51
N ALA A 297 8.20 -4.11 -1.19
CA ALA A 297 8.42 -3.11 -0.17
C ALA A 297 7.63 -1.82 -0.47
N SER A 298 7.73 -1.28 -1.69
CA SER A 298 6.96 -0.10 -2.12
C SER A 298 5.44 -0.29 -2.00
N ARG A 299 4.92 -1.45 -2.39
CA ARG A 299 3.48 -1.79 -2.27
C ARG A 299 3.00 -1.91 -0.82
N ILE A 300 3.83 -2.50 0.06
CA ILE A 300 3.50 -2.67 1.49
C ILE A 300 3.54 -1.32 2.22
N VAL A 301 4.51 -0.45 1.92
CA VAL A 301 4.63 0.89 2.53
C VAL A 301 3.45 1.79 2.12
N ARG A 302 3.12 1.81 0.82
CA ARG A 302 2.04 2.63 0.24
C ARG A 302 0.65 2.23 0.76
N PHE A 303 0.45 0.95 1.05
CA PHE A 303 -0.79 0.43 1.65
C PHE A 303 -0.95 0.75 3.16
N LEU A 304 0.15 1.01 3.88
CA LEU A 304 0.13 1.26 5.33
C LEU A 304 0.29 2.75 5.67
N HIS A 305 -0.02 3.64 4.72
CA HIS A 305 0.14 5.11 4.84
C HIS A 305 1.57 5.53 5.23
N GLY A 306 2.58 4.77 4.80
CA GLY A 306 3.99 5.09 5.02
C GLY A 306 4.51 6.10 3.99
N ASN A 307 5.32 7.05 4.43
CA ASN A 307 5.91 8.13 3.63
C ASN A 307 6.83 7.59 2.50
N ASP A 308 6.87 8.26 1.33
CA ASP A 308 7.67 7.81 0.16
C ASP A 308 9.18 7.78 0.42
N THR A 309 9.67 8.49 1.43
CA THR A 309 11.07 8.44 1.87
C THR A 309 11.51 7.04 2.32
N LEU A 310 10.59 6.20 2.82
CA LEU A 310 10.85 4.77 3.09
C LEU A 310 10.81 3.93 1.80
N ILE A 311 9.96 4.30 0.85
CA ILE A 311 9.76 3.58 -0.42
C ILE A 311 10.97 3.77 -1.32
N ASP A 312 11.43 5.01 -1.51
CA ASP A 312 12.62 5.34 -2.28
C ASP A 312 13.85 4.65 -1.68
N SER A 313 13.99 4.77 -0.37
CA SER A 313 15.03 4.09 0.39
C SER A 313 15.02 2.55 0.17
N LEU A 314 13.84 1.90 0.13
CA LEU A 314 13.67 0.43 -0.02
C LEU A 314 13.79 -0.03 -1.48
N SER A 315 13.52 0.86 -2.43
CA SER A 315 13.51 0.57 -3.87
C SER A 315 14.82 0.91 -4.58
N ILE A 316 15.58 1.89 -4.09
CA ILE A 316 16.88 2.34 -4.63
C ILE A 316 17.98 1.27 -4.50
N GLN A 317 17.79 0.21 -3.69
CA GLN A 317 18.86 -0.73 -3.33
C GLN A 317 18.44 -2.22 -3.32
N SER A 318 17.77 -2.72 -4.37
CA SER A 318 17.42 -4.15 -4.46
C SER A 318 18.63 -5.11 -4.33
N GLU A 319 19.83 -4.65 -4.66
CA GLU A 319 21.09 -5.40 -4.45
C GLU A 319 21.41 -5.61 -2.95
N ASP A 320 21.14 -4.61 -2.11
CA ASP A 320 21.43 -4.70 -0.66
C ASP A 320 20.42 -5.59 0.07
N LEU A 321 19.14 -5.60 -0.31
CA LEU A 321 18.15 -6.49 0.30
C LEU A 321 18.39 -7.96 -0.09
N ASN A 322 18.78 -8.22 -1.34
CA ASN A 322 19.23 -9.55 -1.76
C ASN A 322 20.46 -10.00 -0.97
N THR A 323 21.36 -9.05 -0.64
CA THR A 323 22.50 -9.31 0.23
C THR A 323 22.07 -9.73 1.64
N ILE A 324 21.03 -9.10 2.22
CA ILE A 324 20.48 -9.54 3.52
C ILE A 324 19.96 -10.97 3.44
N VAL A 325 19.15 -11.30 2.43
CA VAL A 325 18.58 -12.66 2.27
C VAL A 325 19.69 -13.71 2.09
N ALA A 326 20.65 -13.45 1.21
CA ALA A 326 21.77 -14.36 0.96
C ALA A 326 22.68 -14.54 2.19
N ARG A 327 23.05 -13.46 2.87
CA ARG A 327 23.85 -13.52 4.11
C ARG A 327 23.10 -14.21 5.23
N PHE A 328 21.79 -14.01 5.33
CA PHE A 328 20.95 -14.69 6.29
C PHE A 328 20.88 -16.20 6.00
N ASP A 329 20.71 -16.61 4.74
CA ASP A 329 20.72 -18.03 4.38
C ASP A 329 22.08 -18.68 4.66
N GLN A 330 23.18 -18.01 4.33
CA GLN A 330 24.52 -18.49 4.68
C GLN A 330 24.71 -18.59 6.19
N MET A 331 24.32 -17.55 6.94
CA MET A 331 24.45 -17.51 8.39
C MET A 331 23.59 -18.59 9.04
N ARG A 332 22.34 -18.77 8.64
CA ARG A 332 21.42 -19.72 9.27
C ARG A 332 21.79 -21.18 9.01
N ASN A 333 22.51 -21.47 7.92
CA ASN A 333 22.93 -22.82 7.55
C ASN A 333 24.33 -23.18 8.08
N ASN A 334 25.03 -22.25 8.74
CA ASN A 334 26.29 -22.55 9.39
C ASN A 334 26.10 -23.61 10.49
N PRO A 335 27.01 -24.60 10.64
CA PRO A 335 26.92 -25.63 11.67
C PRO A 335 26.70 -25.12 13.11
N ARG A 336 27.21 -23.93 13.44
CA ARG A 336 27.06 -23.33 14.78
C ARG A 336 25.69 -22.70 15.05
N THR A 337 24.94 -22.34 14.00
CA THR A 337 23.72 -21.53 14.11
C THR A 337 22.47 -22.26 13.66
N ARG A 338 22.58 -23.23 12.74
CA ARG A 338 21.48 -24.03 12.13
C ARG A 338 20.06 -23.65 12.58
N ILE A 339 19.44 -22.68 11.88
CA ILE A 339 18.11 -22.16 12.24
C ILE A 339 17.05 -22.67 11.24
N PRO A 340 16.08 -23.50 11.67
CA PRO A 340 14.98 -23.90 10.82
C PRO A 340 14.01 -22.73 10.58
N ILE A 341 13.47 -22.64 9.38
CA ILE A 341 12.46 -21.62 9.02
C ILE A 341 11.21 -22.27 8.44
N VAL A 342 10.06 -21.60 8.63
CA VAL A 342 8.79 -21.91 7.98
C VAL A 342 8.29 -20.63 7.31
N ILE A 343 7.87 -20.73 6.04
CA ILE A 343 7.36 -19.58 5.27
C ILE A 343 5.87 -19.75 5.03
N ALA A 344 5.08 -18.89 5.66
CA ALA A 344 3.66 -18.74 5.44
C ALA A 344 3.39 -17.69 4.35
N TYR A 345 2.61 -18.07 3.33
CA TYR A 345 2.20 -17.20 2.23
C TYR A 345 0.67 -17.06 2.21
N GLU A 346 0.20 -15.94 1.67
CA GLU A 346 -1.23 -15.63 1.54
C GLU A 346 -1.89 -16.39 0.39
N MET A 347 -3.13 -16.85 0.60
CA MET A 347 -3.90 -17.56 -0.44
C MET A 347 -4.85 -16.65 -1.23
N GLN A 348 -5.23 -15.50 -0.68
CA GLN A 348 -6.13 -14.55 -1.33
C GLN A 348 -5.35 -13.31 -1.79
N PRO A 349 -5.63 -12.81 -3.00
CA PRO A 349 -5.10 -11.52 -3.41
C PRO A 349 -5.76 -10.39 -2.60
N MET A 350 -4.99 -9.38 -2.24
CA MET A 350 -5.50 -8.09 -1.79
C MET A 350 -5.73 -7.21 -3.02
N PHE A 351 -6.96 -6.71 -3.25
CA PHE A 351 -7.28 -5.86 -4.42
C PHE A 351 -6.85 -6.46 -5.78
N GLY A 352 -6.96 -7.78 -5.94
CA GLY A 352 -6.52 -8.48 -7.17
C GLY A 352 -5.01 -8.75 -7.26
N MET A 353 -4.22 -8.37 -6.25
CA MET A 353 -2.76 -8.54 -6.20
C MET A 353 -2.33 -9.51 -5.09
N ARG A 354 -1.38 -10.41 -5.40
CA ARG A 354 -0.72 -11.28 -4.40
C ARG A 354 0.69 -10.75 -4.05
N PHE A 355 1.01 -10.65 -2.77
CA PHE A 355 2.28 -10.14 -2.21
C PHE A 355 3.33 -11.24 -2.00
N VAL A 356 2.91 -12.48 -1.73
CA VAL A 356 3.80 -13.65 -1.81
C VAL A 356 3.13 -14.63 -2.77
N THR A 357 3.58 -14.59 -4.03
CA THR A 357 2.83 -15.15 -5.16
C THR A 357 2.87 -16.67 -5.31
N ASP A 358 3.82 -17.38 -4.71
CA ASP A 358 3.97 -18.81 -4.99
C ASP A 358 4.85 -19.52 -3.94
N PRO A 359 4.44 -20.69 -3.38
CA PRO A 359 5.36 -21.60 -2.69
C PRO A 359 6.70 -21.76 -3.41
N ASP A 360 6.70 -21.84 -4.74
CA ASP A 360 7.89 -22.11 -5.54
C ASP A 360 8.91 -20.96 -5.50
N SER A 361 8.46 -19.70 -5.39
CA SER A 361 9.33 -18.52 -5.22
C SER A 361 9.93 -18.40 -3.82
N ALA A 362 9.25 -18.90 -2.78
CA ALA A 362 9.81 -18.96 -1.43
C ALA A 362 10.82 -20.12 -1.29
N MET A 363 10.51 -21.26 -1.92
CA MET A 363 11.38 -22.44 -1.98
C MET A 363 12.64 -22.20 -2.83
N SER A 364 12.59 -21.30 -3.82
CA SER A 364 13.78 -20.94 -4.61
C SER A 364 14.84 -20.19 -3.81
N SER A 365 14.42 -19.44 -2.78
CA SER A 365 15.33 -18.68 -1.90
C SER A 365 15.80 -19.50 -0.70
N PHE A 366 15.02 -20.49 -0.27
CA PHE A 366 15.30 -21.32 0.90
C PHE A 366 14.76 -22.75 0.75
N ASP A 367 15.60 -23.76 1.02
CA ASP A 367 15.10 -25.11 1.29
C ASP A 367 14.37 -25.13 2.65
N CYS A 368 13.04 -25.02 2.62
CA CYS A 368 12.22 -24.88 3.82
C CYS A 368 10.77 -25.37 3.64
N GLN A 369 10.05 -25.46 4.77
CA GLN A 369 8.62 -25.78 4.75
C GLN A 369 7.80 -24.53 4.45
N THR A 370 6.81 -24.66 3.58
CA THR A 370 5.86 -23.60 3.25
C THR A 370 4.44 -23.95 3.71
N ILE A 371 3.64 -22.93 4.02
CA ILE A 371 2.25 -23.08 4.43
C ILE A 371 1.38 -21.98 3.81
N GLY A 372 0.28 -22.38 3.17
CA GLY A 372 -0.73 -21.44 2.66
C GLY A 372 -1.67 -21.01 3.78
N ILE A 373 -1.84 -19.70 3.95
CA ILE A 373 -2.73 -19.10 4.95
C ILE A 373 -3.91 -18.44 4.25
N GLU A 374 -5.11 -18.74 4.73
CA GLU A 374 -6.33 -18.13 4.21
C GLU A 374 -6.40 -16.65 4.60
N GLY A 375 -6.59 -15.79 3.60
CA GLY A 375 -6.56 -14.34 3.75
C GLY A 375 -5.56 -13.68 2.79
N ASP A 376 -5.55 -12.35 2.83
CA ASP A 376 -4.61 -11.49 2.12
C ASP A 376 -3.41 -11.13 3.00
N HIS A 377 -2.48 -10.33 2.48
CA HIS A 377 -1.25 -9.94 3.18
C HIS A 377 -1.46 -9.31 4.56
N ARG A 378 -2.60 -8.65 4.78
CA ARG A 378 -2.96 -8.00 6.05
C ARG A 378 -3.74 -8.96 6.94
N THR A 379 -4.67 -9.72 6.39
CA THR A 379 -5.57 -10.57 7.17
C THR A 379 -4.97 -11.93 7.52
N MET A 380 -3.93 -12.39 6.82
CA MET A 380 -3.29 -13.70 7.07
C MET A 380 -2.75 -13.88 8.50
N ILE A 381 -2.44 -12.77 9.20
CA ILE A 381 -1.96 -12.80 10.59
C ILE A 381 -3.05 -12.48 11.63
N LYS A 382 -4.28 -12.22 11.19
CA LYS A 382 -5.43 -11.82 12.01
C LYS A 382 -6.41 -12.97 12.23
N MET A 383 -5.88 -14.12 12.66
CA MET A 383 -6.68 -15.34 12.92
C MET A 383 -7.70 -15.08 14.03
N GLU A 384 -8.98 -15.35 13.74
CA GLU A 384 -10.11 -14.93 14.58
C GLU A 384 -10.53 -16.03 15.57
N HIS A 385 -10.32 -17.30 15.20
CA HIS A 385 -10.73 -18.42 16.03
C HIS A 385 -9.63 -19.48 16.13
N ASN A 386 -9.53 -20.11 17.31
CA ASN A 386 -8.62 -21.24 17.52
C ASN A 386 -8.99 -22.50 16.70
N GLN A 387 -10.15 -22.50 16.03
CA GLN A 387 -10.58 -23.55 15.12
C GLN A 387 -10.25 -23.25 13.64
N ASP A 388 -9.82 -22.01 13.33
CA ASP A 388 -9.42 -21.63 11.99
C ASP A 388 -8.35 -22.60 11.49
N ARG A 389 -8.52 -23.11 10.27
CA ARG A 389 -7.59 -24.09 9.70
C ARG A 389 -6.16 -23.55 9.70
N SER A 390 -5.98 -22.32 9.21
CA SER A 390 -4.67 -21.66 9.16
C SER A 390 -4.04 -21.46 10.54
N TYR A 391 -4.83 -21.17 11.58
CA TYR A 391 -4.32 -21.10 12.95
C TYR A 391 -3.83 -22.46 13.43
N ARG A 392 -4.65 -23.50 13.29
CA ARG A 392 -4.32 -24.85 13.78
C ARG A 392 -3.05 -25.38 13.12
N ASP A 393 -2.91 -25.17 11.81
CA ASP A 393 -1.73 -25.59 11.07
C ASP A 393 -0.48 -24.83 11.58
N VAL A 394 -0.55 -23.50 11.68
CA VAL A 394 0.57 -22.66 12.18
C VAL A 394 0.96 -23.01 13.62
N ALA A 395 0.00 -23.14 14.52
CA ALA A 395 0.22 -23.50 15.92
C ALA A 395 0.91 -24.88 16.02
N GLU A 396 0.47 -25.85 15.22
CA GLU A 396 1.07 -27.18 15.21
C GLU A 396 2.53 -27.16 14.72
N PHE A 397 2.85 -26.38 13.68
CA PHE A 397 4.25 -26.23 13.23
C PHE A 397 5.12 -25.58 14.31
N ILE A 398 4.62 -24.53 14.97
CA ILE A 398 5.31 -23.86 16.09
C ILE A 398 5.59 -24.86 17.23
N ILE A 399 4.54 -25.54 17.70
CA ILE A 399 4.63 -26.50 18.81
C ILE A 399 5.61 -27.63 18.49
N ARG A 400 5.53 -28.22 17.28
CA ARG A 400 6.43 -29.31 16.88
C ARG A 400 7.88 -28.85 16.82
N MET A 401 8.14 -27.64 16.34
CA MET A 401 9.48 -27.09 16.29
C MET A 401 10.05 -26.90 17.70
N ILE A 402 9.26 -26.34 18.62
CA ILE A 402 9.63 -26.18 20.03
C ILE A 402 9.91 -27.54 20.69
N GLN A 403 9.03 -28.52 20.51
CA GLN A 403 9.19 -29.86 21.09
C GLN A 403 10.46 -30.55 20.60
N ARG A 404 10.80 -30.45 19.31
CA ARG A 404 12.03 -31.03 18.76
C ARG A 404 13.28 -30.46 19.43
N THR A 405 13.29 -29.15 19.66
CA THR A 405 14.39 -28.48 20.37
C THR A 405 14.46 -28.93 21.84
N LEU A 406 13.34 -28.87 22.57
CA LEU A 406 13.34 -29.10 24.01
C LEU A 406 13.42 -30.58 24.41
N SER A 407 13.02 -31.50 23.53
CA SER A 407 13.09 -32.95 23.78
C SER A 407 14.48 -33.55 23.59
N GLY A 408 15.44 -32.81 23.02
CA GLY A 408 16.78 -33.30 22.72
C GLY A 408 16.85 -34.36 21.62
N SER A 409 15.80 -34.53 20.81
CA SER A 409 15.74 -35.54 19.75
C SER A 409 16.17 -34.96 18.41
N SER A 410 17.45 -35.13 18.05
CA SER A 410 17.96 -34.82 16.71
C SER A 410 17.44 -35.75 15.60
N SER A 411 16.59 -36.72 15.95
CA SER A 411 16.06 -37.73 15.02
C SER A 411 14.63 -38.11 15.41
N ILE A 412 13.64 -37.36 14.92
CA ILE A 412 12.30 -37.91 14.68
C ILE A 412 12.18 -37.94 13.14
N PRO A 413 12.02 -39.11 12.50
CA PRO A 413 11.79 -39.17 11.06
C PRO A 413 10.57 -38.33 10.68
N PRO A 414 10.49 -37.77 9.47
CA PRO A 414 9.25 -37.18 9.00
C PRO A 414 8.11 -38.19 9.16
N SER A 415 6.98 -37.74 9.71
CA SER A 415 5.78 -38.56 9.85
C SER A 415 5.35 -39.09 8.47
N PRO A 416 4.85 -40.33 8.36
CA PRO A 416 4.28 -40.86 7.12
C PRO A 416 3.17 -39.95 6.52
N ALA A 417 2.58 -39.07 7.33
CA ALA A 417 1.60 -38.08 6.86
C ALA A 417 2.21 -37.05 5.87
N ALA A 418 3.49 -36.72 5.99
CA ALA A 418 4.16 -35.78 5.08
C ALA A 418 4.54 -36.41 3.73
N GLU A 419 4.75 -37.73 3.70
CA GLU A 419 4.86 -38.48 2.44
C GLU A 419 3.48 -38.68 1.80
N PHE A 420 2.46 -38.97 2.60
CA PHE A 420 1.08 -39.15 2.12
C PHE A 420 0.48 -37.86 1.50
N GLU A 421 0.77 -36.68 2.06
CA GLU A 421 0.36 -35.40 1.47
C GLU A 421 1.12 -35.07 0.18
N ARG A 422 2.40 -35.43 0.07
CA ARG A 422 3.19 -35.26 -1.17
C ARG A 422 2.68 -36.15 -2.30
N GLU A 423 2.17 -37.34 -1.98
CA GLU A 423 1.61 -38.28 -2.95
C GLU A 423 0.25 -37.80 -3.49
N ILE A 424 -0.62 -37.25 -2.63
CA ILE A 424 -1.94 -36.73 -3.02
C ILE A 424 -1.84 -35.51 -3.96
N PHE A 425 -0.85 -34.64 -3.78
CA PHE A 425 -0.67 -33.47 -4.66
C PHE A 425 -0.04 -33.80 -6.02
N ARG A 426 0.56 -34.99 -6.19
CA ARG A 426 1.06 -35.46 -7.50
C ARG A 426 -0.03 -36.06 -8.40
N GLU A 427 -1.12 -36.54 -7.81
CA GLU A 427 -2.16 -37.32 -8.52
C GLU A 427 -3.38 -36.51 -8.97
N LEU A 428 -3.41 -35.18 -8.81
CA LEU A 428 -4.51 -34.34 -9.32
C LEU A 428 -4.21 -33.88 -10.77
N PRO A 429 -4.97 -34.33 -11.79
CA PRO A 429 -4.73 -33.92 -13.16
C PRO A 429 -5.23 -32.49 -13.37
N PHE A 430 -4.30 -31.57 -13.60
CA PHE A 430 -4.60 -30.27 -14.23
C PHE A 430 -5.27 -30.51 -15.59
N ARG A 431 -6.51 -30.08 -15.74
CA ARG A 431 -7.22 -30.08 -17.03
C ARG A 431 -6.54 -29.08 -17.98
N GLN A 432 -5.69 -29.62 -18.85
CA GLN A 432 -5.32 -28.98 -20.10
C GLN A 432 -6.53 -28.87 -21.03
N SER A 433 -6.54 -27.76 -21.76
CA SER A 433 -7.32 -27.40 -22.93
C SER A 433 -7.98 -28.56 -23.71
N ILE A 434 -9.28 -28.43 -23.95
CA ILE A 434 -10.00 -29.20 -24.97
C ILE A 434 -10.02 -28.36 -26.27
N ALA A 435 -9.44 -28.89 -27.34
CA ALA A 435 -9.78 -28.52 -28.72
C ALA A 435 -9.99 -29.78 -29.56
N ARG A 436 -11.28 -29.99 -29.89
CA ARG A 436 -11.96 -30.62 -31.04
C ARG A 436 -11.44 -31.89 -31.75
N ASP A 437 -12.43 -32.77 -31.92
CA ASP A 437 -12.78 -33.66 -33.05
C ASP A 437 -12.15 -35.06 -33.14
N GLU A 438 -13.00 -36.08 -32.92
CA GLU A 438 -13.37 -37.13 -33.89
C GLU A 438 -14.34 -38.16 -33.25
N SER A 439 -15.42 -38.51 -33.96
CA SER A 439 -16.40 -39.58 -33.63
C SER A 439 -15.94 -40.92 -34.24
N PRO A 440 -16.33 -42.14 -33.76
CA PRO A 440 -17.66 -42.78 -34.03
C PRO A 440 -18.07 -43.83 -32.94
N PRO A 441 -19.09 -44.75 -33.04
CA PRO A 441 -20.00 -45.14 -34.14
C PRO A 441 -21.52 -45.20 -33.72
N PRO A 442 -22.45 -45.67 -34.59
CA PRO A 442 -23.87 -45.28 -34.56
C PRO A 442 -24.78 -46.27 -33.84
N TYR A 443 -25.93 -45.82 -33.34
CA TYR A 443 -27.10 -46.67 -33.13
C TYR A 443 -28.43 -45.94 -33.41
N GLN A 444 -29.38 -46.75 -33.88
CA GLN A 444 -30.50 -46.43 -34.76
C GLN A 444 -31.70 -45.72 -34.12
N GLY A 445 -32.37 -44.90 -34.94
CA GLY A 445 -33.81 -44.95 -35.13
C GLY A 445 -34.65 -43.88 -34.42
N GLN A 446 -35.14 -42.88 -35.16
CA GLN A 446 -36.51 -42.88 -35.69
C GLN A 446 -36.86 -41.53 -36.36
N ASN A 447 -37.46 -41.67 -37.55
CA ASN A 447 -38.25 -40.73 -38.35
C ASN A 447 -38.85 -39.50 -37.63
N SER A 448 -38.80 -38.32 -38.27
CA SER A 448 -39.86 -37.86 -39.19
C SER A 448 -39.76 -36.37 -39.58
N GLY A 449 -39.78 -36.10 -40.91
CA GLY A 449 -40.27 -34.88 -41.59
C GLY A 449 -39.48 -33.57 -41.38
N ARG A 450 -39.31 -32.64 -42.32
CA ARG A 450 -39.64 -32.41 -43.76
C ARG A 450 -39.00 -31.02 -44.09
N PRO A 451 -39.04 -30.44 -45.30
CA PRO A 451 -37.84 -30.31 -46.13
C PRO A 451 -37.45 -28.87 -46.56
N SER A 452 -36.29 -28.82 -47.25
CA SER A 452 -35.95 -28.04 -48.47
C SER A 452 -35.78 -26.53 -48.40
N THR A 453 -34.60 -26.03 -48.82
CA THR A 453 -34.26 -25.52 -50.18
C THR A 453 -32.77 -25.12 -50.19
N GLU A 454 -31.90 -25.73 -51.02
CA GLU A 454 -31.42 -25.23 -52.33
C GLU A 454 -30.67 -23.87 -52.24
N SER A 455 -29.49 -23.63 -52.82
CA SER A 455 -28.72 -24.32 -53.87
C SER A 455 -27.31 -23.67 -54.08
N SER A 456 -26.46 -24.39 -54.84
CA SER A 456 -25.47 -23.90 -55.84
C SER A 456 -24.14 -23.29 -55.32
N ALA A 457 -22.99 -23.98 -55.45
CA ALA A 457 -22.10 -24.08 -56.64
C ALA A 457 -20.97 -23.02 -56.58
N SER A 458 -19.69 -23.23 -56.92
CA SER A 458 -18.99 -24.32 -57.62
C SER A 458 -17.48 -24.01 -57.69
N ASN A 459 -16.67 -25.08 -57.84
CA ASN A 459 -15.36 -25.20 -58.54
C ASN A 459 -14.15 -24.48 -57.91
N GLY A 460 -12.99 -25.09 -57.66
CA GLY A 460 -12.16 -26.09 -58.40
C GLY A 460 -10.74 -25.48 -58.41
N THR A 461 -9.57 -26.15 -58.30
CA THR A 461 -9.11 -27.49 -58.66
C THR A 461 -7.64 -27.66 -58.19
N SER A 462 -7.32 -28.85 -57.66
CA SER A 462 -6.14 -29.74 -57.88
C SER A 462 -4.69 -29.21 -57.97
N ALA A 463 -3.77 -29.61 -57.08
CA ALA A 463 -2.88 -30.82 -57.08
C ALA A 463 -1.57 -30.62 -57.91
N THR A 464 -0.34 -31.01 -57.54
CA THR A 464 0.20 -32.35 -57.19
C THR A 464 1.70 -32.28 -56.74
N ARG A 465 2.15 -33.30 -55.98
CA ARG A 465 3.52 -33.70 -55.53
C ARG A 465 4.41 -34.25 -56.68
N PRO A 466 5.74 -34.57 -56.56
CA PRO A 466 6.37 -35.54 -55.58
C PRO A 466 7.86 -35.33 -55.16
N SER A 467 8.36 -36.21 -54.25
CA SER A 467 9.73 -36.39 -53.66
C SER A 467 10.66 -37.28 -54.58
N PRO A 468 11.93 -37.77 -54.30
CA PRO A 468 12.66 -38.04 -53.01
C PRO A 468 14.24 -37.99 -52.96
N HIS A 469 14.80 -38.34 -51.77
CA HIS A 469 16.08 -39.05 -51.43
C HIS A 469 17.43 -38.35 -51.07
N SER A 470 17.95 -38.75 -49.88
CA SER A 470 19.36 -39.02 -49.41
C SER A 470 20.06 -38.05 -48.44
N GLN A 471 20.48 -38.58 -47.28
CA GLN A 471 21.40 -38.06 -46.24
C GLN A 471 22.87 -38.58 -46.46
N PRO A 472 23.97 -38.23 -45.71
CA PRO A 472 24.06 -37.65 -44.34
C PRO A 472 25.18 -36.61 -43.99
N VAL A 473 24.92 -35.88 -42.89
CA VAL A 473 25.75 -35.35 -41.74
C VAL A 473 27.02 -34.49 -41.94
N GLY A 474 26.97 -33.25 -41.42
CA GLY A 474 28.12 -32.40 -41.04
C GLY A 474 27.70 -31.00 -40.53
N LEU A 475 28.21 -30.57 -39.38
CA LEU A 475 27.85 -29.36 -38.60
C LEU A 475 28.16 -28.01 -39.29
N GLY A 476 27.27 -27.02 -39.16
CA GLY A 476 27.60 -25.57 -39.20
C GLY A 476 26.64 -24.62 -39.94
N ILE A 477 26.16 -23.61 -39.19
CA ILE A 477 25.88 -22.20 -39.60
C ILE A 477 24.54 -21.83 -40.33
N SER A 478 23.81 -20.93 -39.64
CA SER A 478 22.94 -19.80 -40.08
C SER A 478 21.55 -19.99 -40.73
N ASN A 479 20.60 -19.25 -40.12
CA ASN A 479 19.44 -18.51 -40.64
C ASN A 479 18.27 -19.33 -41.23
N SER A 480 16.99 -19.03 -40.99
CA SER A 480 16.31 -17.76 -40.68
C SER A 480 14.90 -18.03 -40.11
N ASN A 481 14.37 -17.01 -39.43
CA ASN A 481 12.98 -16.73 -39.04
C ASN A 481 11.86 -17.26 -39.98
N PRO A 482 10.63 -17.35 -39.45
CA PRO A 482 9.72 -16.23 -39.70
C PRO A 482 9.32 -15.52 -38.41
N GLU A 483 9.31 -14.19 -38.54
CA GLU A 483 8.93 -13.19 -37.55
C GLU A 483 7.45 -13.29 -37.19
N GLU A 484 7.15 -12.97 -35.93
CA GLU A 484 5.95 -12.29 -35.39
C GLU A 484 5.86 -12.69 -33.90
N ASN A 485 5.83 -11.82 -32.90
CA ASN A 485 5.86 -10.37 -32.84
C ASN A 485 6.34 -10.02 -31.41
N ASN A 486 7.47 -9.35 -31.28
CA ASN A 486 7.99 -8.87 -30.00
C ASN A 486 7.13 -7.70 -29.50
N SER A 487 6.58 -7.81 -28.29
CA SER A 487 6.11 -6.64 -27.53
C SER A 487 7.06 -6.42 -26.34
N PRO A 488 7.72 -5.26 -26.20
CA PRO A 488 8.69 -5.02 -25.14
C PRO A 488 7.97 -4.65 -23.84
N GLY A 489 8.14 -5.48 -22.80
CA GLY A 489 7.64 -5.19 -21.45
C GLY A 489 8.33 -3.97 -20.84
N ARG A 490 7.71 -2.79 -20.99
CA ARG A 490 8.14 -1.49 -20.47
C ARG A 490 8.10 -1.53 -18.93
N SER A 491 9.25 -1.73 -18.26
CA SER A 491 9.36 -1.37 -16.83
C SER A 491 9.26 0.16 -16.73
N ARG A 492 8.10 0.68 -16.33
CA ARG A 492 7.89 2.10 -16.03
C ARG A 492 8.39 2.38 -14.61
N SER A 493 9.33 3.31 -14.49
CA SER A 493 9.87 3.85 -13.24
C SER A 493 8.76 4.46 -12.37
N ASN A 494 8.87 4.37 -11.05
CA ASN A 494 8.00 5.12 -10.14
C ASN A 494 8.28 6.61 -10.33
N ILE A 495 7.33 7.33 -10.95
CA ILE A 495 7.42 8.77 -11.13
C ILE A 495 6.81 9.43 -9.88
N VAL A 496 7.63 10.18 -9.14
CA VAL A 496 7.23 10.90 -7.93
C VAL A 496 7.10 12.40 -8.18
N PRO A 497 6.17 13.11 -7.51
CA PRO A 497 6.15 14.56 -7.52
C PRO A 497 7.46 15.11 -6.99
N VAL A 498 7.88 16.24 -7.55
CA VAL A 498 8.96 17.03 -6.99
C VAL A 498 8.41 17.75 -5.77
N ARG A 499 9.03 17.53 -4.61
CA ARG A 499 8.52 18.05 -3.34
C ARG A 499 8.41 19.56 -3.42
N LEU A 500 7.33 20.11 -2.89
CA LEU A 500 7.11 21.55 -2.80
C LEU A 500 8.33 22.31 -2.24
N ASN A 501 8.99 21.78 -1.20
CA ASN A 501 10.18 22.41 -0.59
C ASN A 501 11.42 22.41 -1.51
N ASP A 502 11.49 21.51 -2.48
CA ASP A 502 12.60 21.45 -3.44
C ASP A 502 12.37 22.46 -4.58
N ILE A 503 11.10 22.71 -4.93
CA ILE A 503 10.68 23.73 -5.92
C ILE A 503 10.77 25.13 -5.30
N MET A 504 10.35 25.29 -4.04
CA MET A 504 10.32 26.56 -3.34
C MET A 504 11.71 26.94 -2.83
N MET A 505 12.45 27.71 -3.62
CA MET A 505 13.76 28.24 -3.23
C MET A 505 13.62 29.20 -2.04
N PRO A 506 14.42 29.07 -0.97
CA PRO A 506 14.38 30.00 0.15
C PRO A 506 14.88 31.38 -0.30
N LEU A 507 14.00 32.39 -0.31
CA LEU A 507 14.46 33.78 -0.43
C LEU A 507 15.43 34.09 0.71
N ASN A 508 16.54 34.74 0.36
CA ASN A 508 17.66 35.05 1.25
C ASN A 508 17.23 35.44 2.68
N ARG A 509 17.78 34.71 3.66
CA ARG A 509 17.62 34.94 5.09
C ARG A 509 18.05 36.36 5.50
N VAL A 510 17.10 37.27 5.55
CA VAL A 510 17.18 38.47 6.39
C VAL A 510 15.82 38.64 7.07
N THR A 511 15.81 38.46 8.38
CA THR A 511 14.68 38.53 9.34
C THR A 511 13.85 37.25 9.53
N GLY A 512 13.75 36.84 10.80
CA GLY A 512 13.04 35.64 11.22
C GLY A 512 11.52 35.83 11.11
N GLY A 513 10.93 35.08 10.19
CA GLY A 513 9.50 34.85 10.04
C GLY A 513 9.33 33.68 9.08
N ARG A 514 8.45 32.73 9.42
CA ARG A 514 8.04 31.66 8.52
C ARG A 514 7.14 32.30 7.46
N GLU A 515 7.73 32.82 6.39
CA GLU A 515 6.97 33.40 5.28
C GLU A 515 6.61 32.30 4.30
N ASP A 516 5.32 31.90 4.31
CA ASP A 516 4.68 31.21 3.20
C ASP A 516 4.81 32.10 1.95
N ASN A 517 5.23 31.53 0.83
CA ASN A 517 5.41 32.24 -0.43
C ASN A 517 4.04 32.77 -0.89
N ARG A 518 3.86 34.10 -0.86
CA ARG A 518 2.53 34.75 -0.93
C ARG A 518 1.77 34.51 -2.23
N GLU A 519 2.46 34.07 -3.28
CA GLU A 519 1.90 33.94 -4.64
C GLU A 519 0.97 32.74 -4.78
N PHE A 520 1.42 31.53 -4.42
CA PHE A 520 0.59 30.32 -4.51
C PHE A 520 -0.52 30.26 -3.45
N ALA A 521 -0.46 31.08 -2.40
CA ALA A 521 -1.53 31.17 -1.41
C ALA A 521 -2.90 31.52 -2.02
N LEU A 522 -2.93 32.14 -3.21
CA LEU A 522 -4.15 32.39 -3.96
C LEU A 522 -4.92 31.11 -4.29
N LEU A 523 -4.21 30.00 -4.57
CA LEU A 523 -4.78 28.70 -4.92
C LEU A 523 -5.72 28.15 -3.83
N SER A 524 -5.50 28.49 -2.56
CA SER A 524 -6.38 28.08 -1.45
C SER A 524 -7.83 28.58 -1.54
N LYS A 525 -8.11 29.53 -2.45
CA LYS A 525 -9.45 30.06 -2.71
C LYS A 525 -10.15 29.41 -3.90
N PHE A 526 -9.46 28.50 -4.59
CA PHE A 526 -9.93 27.84 -5.80
C PHE A 526 -10.07 26.34 -5.56
N ASP A 527 -11.06 25.72 -6.20
CA ASP A 527 -11.06 24.29 -6.49
C ASP A 527 -10.22 24.11 -7.77
N VAL A 528 -9.17 23.29 -7.71
CA VAL A 528 -8.31 23.00 -8.85
C VAL A 528 -8.79 21.72 -9.55
N VAL A 529 -9.03 21.82 -10.85
CA VAL A 529 -9.49 20.72 -11.69
C VAL A 529 -8.52 20.51 -12.84
N PHE A 530 -8.00 19.30 -13.01
CA PHE A 530 -7.22 18.91 -14.18
C PHE A 530 -8.13 18.25 -15.20
N LEU A 531 -8.02 18.66 -16.47
CA LEU A 531 -8.63 17.98 -17.60
C LEU A 531 -7.50 17.53 -18.55
N LEU A 532 -7.23 16.22 -18.55
CA LEU A 532 -6.02 15.63 -19.12
C LEU A 532 -6.31 14.91 -20.42
N ASP A 533 -5.50 15.20 -21.43
CA ASP A 533 -5.57 14.56 -22.74
C ASP A 533 -4.96 13.15 -22.70
N ASP A 534 -5.81 12.15 -22.86
CA ASP A 534 -5.47 10.73 -23.00
C ASP A 534 -5.83 10.19 -24.40
N THR A 535 -5.79 11.05 -25.42
CA THR A 535 -5.98 10.65 -26.81
C THR A 535 -4.72 10.03 -27.42
N GLY A 536 -4.86 9.31 -28.54
CA GLY A 536 -3.76 8.56 -29.14
C GLY A 536 -2.55 9.39 -29.60
N SER A 537 -2.71 10.70 -29.87
CA SER A 537 -1.60 11.61 -30.21
C SER A 537 -0.56 11.71 -29.09
N MET A 538 -0.97 11.47 -27.84
CA MET A 538 -0.09 11.48 -26.66
C MET A 538 0.92 10.32 -26.65
N ILE A 539 0.76 9.31 -27.52
CA ILE A 539 1.71 8.20 -27.66
C ILE A 539 2.94 8.61 -28.51
N GLU A 540 2.81 9.63 -29.35
CA GLU A 540 3.86 10.06 -30.28
C GLU A 540 5.16 10.47 -29.56
N ALA A 541 6.29 10.10 -30.16
CA ALA A 541 7.62 10.38 -29.62
C ALA A 541 8.01 11.86 -29.76
N THR A 542 8.68 12.39 -28.73
CA THR A 542 9.26 13.73 -28.70
C THR A 542 10.74 13.68 -29.11
N GLU A 543 11.25 14.70 -29.81
CA GLU A 543 12.63 14.73 -30.30
C GLU A 543 13.67 14.57 -29.16
N ALA A 544 14.70 13.76 -29.42
CA ALA A 544 15.77 13.45 -28.47
C ALA A 544 16.73 14.63 -28.26
N ALA A 545 17.07 14.95 -27.01
CA ALA A 545 18.11 15.93 -26.71
C ALA A 545 19.51 15.32 -26.98
N PRO A 546 20.49 16.10 -27.48
CA PRO A 546 21.84 15.61 -27.69
C PRO A 546 22.52 15.32 -26.34
N SER A 547 23.02 14.08 -26.18
CA SER A 547 23.83 13.67 -25.02
C SER A 547 25.21 14.33 -25.04
N SER A 548 25.65 14.89 -23.92
CA SER A 548 27.00 15.40 -23.71
C SER A 548 28.02 14.31 -23.34
N ASN A 549 27.63 13.04 -23.24
CA ASN A 549 28.53 11.91 -22.98
C ASN A 549 28.16 10.70 -23.87
N GLY A 550 29.06 10.37 -24.80
CA GLY A 550 28.85 9.44 -25.92
C GLY A 550 28.71 7.95 -25.59
N ASN A 551 27.76 7.56 -24.74
CA ASN A 551 27.24 6.18 -24.69
C ASN A 551 25.73 6.20 -25.04
N CYS A 552 25.39 5.60 -26.17
CA CYS A 552 24.07 5.61 -26.78
C CYS A 552 23.15 4.51 -26.21
N GLU A 553 22.11 4.92 -25.48
CA GLU A 553 20.72 4.46 -25.68
C GLU A 553 19.79 5.65 -25.37
N THR A 554 19.53 6.51 -26.35
CA THR A 554 18.53 7.58 -26.24
C THR A 554 17.14 6.96 -26.36
N LYS A 555 16.49 6.70 -25.23
CA LYS A 555 15.10 6.24 -25.21
C LYS A 555 14.18 7.42 -25.53
N GLU A 556 13.56 7.39 -26.71
CA GLU A 556 12.52 8.35 -27.11
C GLU A 556 11.40 8.41 -26.05
N ARG A 557 11.04 9.62 -25.61
CA ARG A 557 9.96 9.86 -24.62
C ARG A 557 8.69 10.25 -25.36
N SER A 558 7.53 9.69 -24.97
CA SER A 558 6.25 10.11 -25.57
C SER A 558 5.75 11.42 -24.96
N LYS A 559 4.81 12.09 -25.64
CA LYS A 559 4.11 13.26 -25.09
C LYS A 559 3.35 12.94 -23.80
N TRP A 560 2.82 11.73 -23.65
CA TRP A 560 2.28 11.23 -22.37
C TRP A 560 3.32 11.20 -21.25
N ASP A 561 4.55 10.76 -21.55
CA ASP A 561 5.64 10.78 -20.57
C ASP A 561 6.03 12.23 -20.19
N GLU A 562 5.93 13.18 -21.14
CA GLU A 562 6.16 14.61 -20.90
C GLU A 562 5.03 15.28 -20.10
N MET A 563 3.77 14.90 -20.34
CA MET A 563 2.63 15.32 -19.52
C MET A 563 2.79 14.85 -18.08
N ILE A 564 3.11 13.57 -17.88
CA ILE A 564 3.38 13.03 -16.53
C ILE A 564 4.52 13.83 -15.89
N GLU A 565 5.60 14.11 -16.62
CA GLU A 565 6.71 14.92 -16.14
C GLU A 565 6.27 16.32 -15.70
N SER A 566 5.40 16.99 -16.47
CA SER A 566 4.87 18.32 -16.10
C SER A 566 4.11 18.29 -14.77
N LEU A 567 3.26 17.27 -14.59
CA LEU A 567 2.45 17.12 -13.40
C LEU A 567 3.31 16.84 -12.17
N ARG A 568 4.49 16.23 -12.31
CA ARG A 568 5.42 16.04 -11.17
C ARG A 568 5.76 17.35 -10.46
N TYR A 569 5.87 18.45 -11.19
CA TYR A 569 6.20 19.76 -10.61
C TYR A 569 4.97 20.53 -10.12
N ILE A 570 3.77 20.13 -10.55
CA ILE A 570 2.53 20.88 -10.34
C ILE A 570 1.72 20.33 -9.17
N VAL A 571 1.53 18.99 -9.12
CA VAL A 571 0.51 18.35 -8.27
C VAL A 571 0.74 18.55 -6.77
N ASP A 572 1.99 18.57 -6.31
CA ASP A 572 2.33 18.85 -4.91
C ASP A 572 2.08 20.31 -4.52
N ILE A 573 2.19 21.25 -5.47
CA ILE A 573 1.87 22.66 -5.22
C ILE A 573 0.36 22.80 -5.03
N VAL A 574 -0.43 22.31 -5.98
CA VAL A 574 -1.89 22.51 -5.94
C VAL A 574 -2.55 21.76 -4.79
N THR A 575 -2.15 20.52 -4.49
CA THR A 575 -2.70 19.72 -3.37
C THR A 575 -2.30 20.25 -2.00
N HIS A 576 -1.18 21.00 -1.91
CA HIS A 576 -0.79 21.68 -0.68
C HIS A 576 -1.74 22.83 -0.33
N TYR A 577 -2.15 23.62 -1.34
CA TYR A 577 -2.97 24.82 -1.12
C TYR A 577 -4.47 24.54 -1.18
N ASP A 578 -4.92 23.60 -2.02
CA ASP A 578 -6.30 23.19 -2.14
C ASP A 578 -6.62 21.98 -1.23
N ARG A 579 -7.18 22.25 -0.04
CA ARG A 579 -7.20 21.29 1.07
C ARG A 579 -8.33 20.25 1.03
N ASP A 580 -9.41 20.52 0.33
CA ASP A 580 -10.47 19.53 0.08
C ASP A 580 -10.11 18.63 -1.11
N GLY A 581 -9.11 19.01 -1.91
CA GLY A 581 -8.43 18.18 -2.90
C GLY A 581 -8.71 18.61 -4.33
N VAL A 582 -7.94 18.06 -5.26
CA VAL A 582 -8.05 18.36 -6.70
C VAL A 582 -8.84 17.29 -7.43
N ASP A 583 -9.57 17.69 -8.47
CA ASP A 583 -10.30 16.75 -9.34
C ASP A 583 -9.50 16.51 -10.62
N VAL A 584 -9.51 15.27 -11.11
CA VAL A 584 -8.84 14.87 -12.35
C VAL A 584 -9.85 14.23 -13.29
N HIS A 585 -9.96 14.80 -14.48
CA HIS A 585 -10.81 14.34 -15.57
C HIS A 585 -9.96 13.96 -16.78
N PHE A 586 -10.45 13.00 -17.57
CA PHE A 586 -9.84 12.60 -18.85
C PHE A 586 -10.70 13.00 -20.05
N PHE A 587 -10.09 13.09 -21.23
CA PHE A 587 -10.82 13.35 -22.49
C PHE A 587 -11.62 12.10 -22.91
N CYS A 588 -10.97 10.93 -22.87
CA CYS A 588 -11.52 9.67 -23.35
C CYS A 588 -12.01 8.77 -22.20
N ASN A 589 -11.20 8.59 -21.16
CA ASN A 589 -11.49 7.64 -20.08
C ASN A 589 -12.29 8.25 -18.91
N GLU A 590 -13.53 8.69 -19.13
CA GLU A 590 -14.40 9.28 -18.07
C GLU A 590 -14.57 8.38 -16.83
N ASP A 591 -14.65 7.05 -17.01
CA ASP A 591 -14.77 6.09 -15.91
C ASP A 591 -13.54 6.08 -14.97
N LYS A 592 -12.46 6.77 -15.37
CA LYS A 592 -11.21 6.95 -14.62
C LYS A 592 -11.09 8.31 -13.96
N ASP A 593 -12.09 9.18 -14.13
CA ASP A 593 -12.16 10.44 -13.40
C ASP A 593 -12.10 10.19 -11.88
N GLU A 594 -11.39 11.04 -11.16
CA GLU A 594 -11.25 10.93 -9.71
C GLU A 594 -11.29 12.32 -9.06
N PHE A 595 -11.93 12.40 -7.89
CA PHE A 595 -12.31 13.66 -7.25
C PHE A 595 -11.72 13.78 -5.85
N GLY A 596 -11.42 15.01 -5.42
CA GLY A 596 -10.95 15.29 -4.06
C GLY A 596 -9.60 14.65 -3.72
N ILE A 597 -8.70 14.56 -4.70
CA ILE A 597 -7.36 14.01 -4.52
C ILE A 597 -6.54 14.99 -3.67
N GLN A 598 -6.16 14.59 -2.45
CA GLN A 598 -5.37 15.40 -1.53
C GLN A 598 -3.87 15.09 -1.54
N ASP A 599 -3.46 14.13 -2.37
CA ASP A 599 -2.08 13.67 -2.49
C ASP A 599 -1.64 13.75 -3.96
N GLY A 600 -0.65 14.59 -4.25
CA GLY A 600 -0.13 14.76 -5.61
C GLY A 600 0.38 13.46 -6.24
N GLN A 601 0.86 12.51 -5.43
CA GLN A 601 1.30 11.21 -5.92
C GLN A 601 0.13 10.41 -6.52
N ARG A 602 -1.10 10.56 -6.01
CA ARG A 602 -2.29 9.87 -6.55
C ARG A 602 -2.59 10.30 -7.98
N VAL A 603 -2.44 11.59 -8.31
CA VAL A 603 -2.59 12.10 -9.68
C VAL A 603 -1.58 11.43 -10.62
N LEU A 604 -0.31 11.34 -10.21
CA LEU A 604 0.71 10.66 -11.01
C LEU A 604 0.49 9.15 -11.11
N ASP A 605 -0.04 8.52 -10.07
CA ASP A 605 -0.36 7.10 -10.07
C ASP A 605 -1.48 6.74 -11.04
N LEU A 606 -2.51 7.60 -11.10
CA LEU A 606 -3.60 7.50 -12.04
C LEU A 606 -3.05 7.47 -13.48
N LEU A 607 -2.14 8.38 -13.80
CA LEU A 607 -1.54 8.54 -15.14
C LEU A 607 -0.48 7.48 -15.51
N THR A 608 0.20 6.91 -14.51
CA THR A 608 1.29 5.96 -14.75
C THR A 608 0.82 4.51 -14.74
N ASN A 609 -0.24 4.20 -13.98
CA ASN A 609 -0.64 2.82 -13.69
C ASN A 609 -2.09 2.48 -14.09
N GLU A 610 -2.99 3.45 -14.16
CA GLU A 610 -4.43 3.18 -14.27
C GLU A 610 -5.06 3.71 -15.54
N VAL A 611 -4.45 4.74 -16.14
CA VAL A 611 -4.83 5.34 -17.42
C VAL A 611 -3.63 5.27 -18.36
N SER A 612 -3.93 4.99 -19.62
CA SER A 612 -3.00 5.12 -20.74
C SER A 612 -3.72 5.78 -21.89
N PRO A 613 -3.00 6.51 -22.77
CA PRO A 613 -3.62 7.06 -23.97
C PRO A 613 -4.31 5.98 -24.79
N ASP A 614 -5.43 6.34 -25.43
CA ASP A 614 -6.17 5.41 -26.28
C ASP A 614 -5.34 5.05 -27.53
N GLU A 615 -5.03 3.76 -27.69
CA GLU A 615 -4.24 3.24 -28.80
C GLU A 615 -5.05 3.10 -30.10
N ILE A 616 -6.38 3.19 -30.04
CA ILE A 616 -7.29 2.88 -31.15
C ILE A 616 -7.35 4.03 -32.18
N GLY A 617 -6.87 5.22 -31.81
CA GLY A 617 -6.89 6.41 -32.64
C GLY A 617 -8.28 7.04 -32.72
N GLY A 618 -8.32 8.36 -32.57
CA GLY A 618 -9.52 9.18 -32.57
C GLY A 618 -9.10 10.64 -32.50
N GLY A 619 -9.95 11.53 -33.00
CA GLY A 619 -9.70 12.97 -32.89
C GLY A 619 -9.69 13.45 -31.44
N THR A 620 -9.11 14.61 -31.20
CA THR A 620 -9.07 15.27 -29.89
C THR A 620 -10.34 16.10 -29.70
N PHE A 621 -11.35 15.53 -29.05
CA PHE A 621 -12.63 16.20 -28.80
C PHE A 621 -12.69 16.73 -27.37
N ILE A 622 -12.65 18.06 -27.20
CA ILE A 622 -12.54 18.70 -25.87
C ILE A 622 -13.89 19.26 -25.40
N ALA A 623 -14.78 19.64 -26.33
CA ALA A 623 -15.93 20.49 -26.00
C ALA A 623 -16.90 19.84 -25.01
N GLU A 624 -17.20 18.55 -25.14
CA GLU A 624 -18.15 17.84 -24.27
C GLU A 624 -17.66 17.78 -22.80
N ARG A 625 -16.39 17.44 -22.62
CA ARG A 625 -15.76 17.33 -21.29
C ARG A 625 -15.63 18.70 -20.63
N LEU A 626 -15.20 19.70 -21.41
CA LEU A 626 -15.16 21.09 -20.98
C LEU A 626 -16.55 21.61 -20.57
N TRP A 627 -17.57 21.32 -21.38
CA TRP A 627 -18.96 21.69 -21.10
C TRP A 627 -19.48 21.05 -19.80
N THR A 628 -19.17 19.77 -19.59
CA THR A 628 -19.59 19.02 -18.41
C THR A 628 -19.05 19.64 -17.12
N ILE A 629 -17.75 19.94 -17.08
CA ILE A 629 -17.08 20.52 -15.91
C ILE A 629 -17.60 21.94 -15.64
N LEU A 630 -17.59 22.80 -16.68
CA LEU A 630 -18.01 24.19 -16.55
C LEU A 630 -19.48 24.31 -16.17
N THR A 631 -20.36 23.52 -16.80
CA THR A 631 -21.80 23.54 -16.49
C THR A 631 -22.07 23.06 -15.08
N ALA A 632 -21.47 21.95 -14.64
CA ALA A 632 -21.65 21.44 -13.29
C ALA A 632 -21.25 22.48 -12.24
N TYR A 633 -20.16 23.20 -12.45
CA TYR A 633 -19.72 24.27 -11.57
C TYR A 633 -20.64 25.49 -11.60
N ILE A 634 -20.98 26.00 -12.80
CA ILE A 634 -21.82 27.20 -12.96
C ILE A 634 -23.23 26.94 -12.39
N ASP A 635 -23.78 25.74 -12.55
CA ASP A 635 -25.07 25.35 -11.96
C ASP A 635 -25.04 25.41 -10.42
N ARG A 636 -23.94 24.94 -9.79
CA ARG A 636 -23.74 25.07 -8.34
C ARG A 636 -23.67 26.55 -7.93
N PHE A 637 -22.93 27.37 -8.68
CA PHE A 637 -22.78 28.79 -8.39
C PHE A 637 -24.10 29.57 -8.60
N GLU A 638 -24.84 29.28 -9.66
CA GLU A 638 -26.16 29.84 -9.93
C GLU A 638 -27.16 29.47 -8.82
N ASN A 639 -27.17 28.21 -8.39
CA ASN A 639 -28.02 27.78 -7.28
C ASN A 639 -27.67 28.52 -5.97
N TYR A 640 -26.37 28.70 -5.68
CA TYR A 640 -25.92 29.53 -4.58
C TYR A 640 -26.44 30.98 -4.72
N ARG A 641 -26.28 31.61 -5.89
CA ARG A 641 -26.72 32.99 -6.14
C ARG A 641 -28.24 33.17 -6.04
N ARG A 642 -29.02 32.19 -6.50
CA ARG A 642 -30.49 32.22 -6.45
C ARG A 642 -31.01 32.19 -5.01
N ARG A 643 -30.35 31.40 -4.15
CA ARG A 643 -30.72 31.21 -2.74
C ARG A 643 -30.16 32.28 -1.81
N MET A 644 -29.25 33.14 -2.30
CA MET A 644 -28.77 34.32 -1.56
C MET A 644 -29.92 35.29 -1.31
N GLY A 645 -30.48 35.24 -0.10
CA GLY A 645 -31.63 36.07 0.32
C GLY A 645 -32.81 35.27 0.89
N GLU A 646 -32.79 33.94 0.80
CA GLU A 646 -33.80 33.06 1.39
C GLU A 646 -33.59 32.88 2.90
N ARG A 647 -34.69 32.66 3.65
CA ARG A 647 -34.68 32.54 5.11
C ARG A 647 -34.59 31.06 5.54
N ALA A 648 -33.40 30.48 5.44
CA ALA A 648 -32.94 29.18 5.96
C ALA A 648 -31.42 29.10 5.74
N PRO A 649 -30.61 28.22 6.38
CA PRO A 649 -29.15 28.42 6.42
C PRO A 649 -28.58 28.63 5.00
N PRO A 650 -27.78 29.70 4.80
CA PRO A 650 -27.33 30.07 3.47
C PRO A 650 -26.55 28.90 2.86
N PRO A 651 -26.74 28.58 1.57
CA PRO A 651 -25.94 27.56 0.92
C PRO A 651 -24.46 27.94 0.99
N GLU A 652 -23.60 26.93 1.14
CA GLU A 652 -22.16 27.12 1.07
C GLU A 652 -21.79 27.69 -0.30
N LYS A 653 -20.99 28.74 -0.31
CA LYS A 653 -20.51 29.36 -1.55
C LYS A 653 -19.48 28.40 -2.17
N PRO A 654 -19.64 27.95 -3.42
CA PRO A 654 -18.59 27.22 -4.11
C PRO A 654 -17.29 28.03 -4.14
N LYS A 655 -16.12 27.39 -3.96
CA LYS A 655 -14.84 28.05 -4.21
C LYS A 655 -14.77 28.48 -5.68
N MET A 656 -13.82 29.35 -6.03
CA MET A 656 -13.61 29.72 -7.43
C MET A 656 -13.04 28.52 -8.20
N LEU A 657 -13.18 28.45 -9.52
CA LEU A 657 -12.68 27.30 -10.30
C LEU A 657 -11.37 27.68 -11.00
N ASN A 658 -10.32 26.87 -10.81
CA ASN A 658 -9.11 26.90 -11.62
C ASN A 658 -9.03 25.60 -12.44
N LEU A 659 -9.44 25.65 -13.71
CA LEU A 659 -9.44 24.51 -14.61
C LEU A 659 -8.16 24.49 -15.45
N ILE A 660 -7.30 23.49 -15.22
CA ILE A 660 -6.04 23.31 -15.96
C ILE A 660 -6.22 22.18 -16.98
N VAL A 661 -6.28 22.55 -18.25
CA VAL A 661 -6.41 21.63 -19.39
C VAL A 661 -5.02 21.34 -19.96
N ILE A 662 -4.61 20.07 -20.00
CA ILE A 662 -3.28 19.67 -20.50
C ILE A 662 -3.45 18.81 -21.76
N THR A 663 -2.90 19.25 -22.89
CA THR A 663 -3.07 18.61 -24.22
C THR A 663 -1.85 18.82 -25.11
N ASP A 664 -1.60 17.91 -26.06
CA ASP A 664 -0.53 18.07 -27.05
C ASP A 664 -0.97 18.69 -28.38
N GLY A 665 -2.27 18.78 -28.61
CA GLY A 665 -2.85 19.01 -29.94
C GLY A 665 -3.92 20.08 -29.95
N ALA A 666 -4.26 20.53 -31.16
CA ALA A 666 -5.43 21.36 -31.36
C ALA A 666 -6.68 20.47 -31.37
N ALA A 667 -7.75 20.89 -30.68
CA ALA A 667 -8.99 20.13 -30.70
C ALA A 667 -9.53 19.95 -32.14
N ASP A 668 -10.17 18.83 -32.45
CA ASP A 668 -10.86 18.63 -33.73
C ASP A 668 -12.20 19.40 -33.75
N ASP A 669 -12.78 19.66 -32.58
CA ASP A 669 -14.03 20.40 -32.38
C ASP A 669 -13.82 21.86 -31.93
N LYS A 670 -12.83 22.55 -32.53
CA LYS A 670 -12.41 23.93 -32.19
C LYS A 670 -13.56 24.92 -32.01
N ASP A 671 -14.51 24.92 -32.96
CA ASP A 671 -15.64 25.85 -32.93
C ASP A 671 -16.57 25.54 -31.74
N ALA A 672 -16.76 24.26 -31.41
CA ALA A 672 -17.56 23.85 -30.25
C ALA A 672 -16.86 24.18 -28.92
N VAL A 673 -15.54 24.03 -28.84
CA VAL A 673 -14.76 24.46 -27.66
C VAL A 673 -14.91 25.96 -27.43
N GLU A 674 -14.77 26.76 -28.49
CA GLU A 674 -15.00 28.22 -28.45
C GLU A 674 -16.43 28.54 -27.97
N GLU A 675 -17.45 27.87 -28.52
CA GLU A 675 -18.86 28.07 -28.12
C GLU A 675 -19.10 27.75 -26.63
N VAL A 676 -18.53 26.67 -26.11
CA VAL A 676 -18.66 26.26 -24.71
C VAL A 676 -18.07 27.30 -23.76
N ILE A 677 -16.88 27.81 -24.07
CA ILE A 677 -16.23 28.86 -23.25
C ILE A 677 -17.04 30.15 -23.31
N VAL A 678 -17.53 30.54 -24.49
CA VAL A 678 -18.35 31.75 -24.66
C VAL A 678 -19.66 31.64 -23.89
N ASP A 679 -20.33 30.49 -23.91
CA ASP A 679 -21.55 30.26 -23.13
C ASP A 679 -21.28 30.35 -21.62
N ALA A 680 -20.24 29.67 -21.13
CA ALA A 680 -19.82 29.73 -19.74
C ALA A 680 -19.53 31.17 -19.28
N ALA A 681 -18.80 31.94 -20.09
CA ALA A 681 -18.48 33.34 -19.81
C ALA A 681 -19.73 34.22 -19.71
N ARG A 682 -20.66 34.08 -20.67
CA ARG A 682 -21.94 34.82 -20.66
C ARG A 682 -22.78 34.49 -19.44
N ARG A 683 -22.90 33.20 -19.09
CA ARG A 683 -23.62 32.76 -17.90
C ARG A 683 -23.01 33.35 -16.63
N LEU A 684 -21.68 33.40 -16.51
CA LEU A 684 -21.00 34.02 -15.38
C LEU A 684 -21.24 35.54 -15.29
N ASP A 685 -21.26 36.25 -16.43
CA ASP A 685 -21.54 37.68 -16.48
C ASP A 685 -23.00 37.99 -16.11
N GLU A 686 -23.96 37.19 -16.58
CA GLU A 686 -25.37 37.27 -16.19
C GLU A 686 -25.56 37.11 -14.67
N LEU A 687 -24.81 36.18 -14.07
CA LEU A 687 -24.80 35.95 -12.62
C LEU A 687 -24.05 37.05 -11.82
N ARG A 688 -23.40 37.99 -12.52
CA ARG A 688 -22.51 39.01 -11.95
C ARG A 688 -21.40 38.39 -11.11
N ALA A 689 -20.81 37.30 -11.61
CA ALA A 689 -19.70 36.61 -10.98
C ALA A 689 -18.44 37.49 -10.94
N LEU A 690 -17.54 37.23 -9.99
CA LEU A 690 -16.23 37.91 -9.97
C LEU A 690 -15.45 37.59 -11.26
N PRO A 691 -14.58 38.50 -11.75
CA PRO A 691 -13.80 38.27 -12.97
C PRO A 691 -12.96 37.00 -12.96
N ASN A 692 -12.55 36.53 -11.78
CA ASN A 692 -11.78 35.31 -11.55
C ASN A 692 -12.61 34.18 -10.93
N GLN A 693 -13.95 34.21 -11.06
CA GLN A 693 -14.80 33.12 -10.54
C GLN A 693 -14.52 31.78 -11.21
N VAL A 694 -14.09 31.81 -12.47
CA VAL A 694 -13.58 30.67 -13.25
C VAL A 694 -12.38 31.17 -14.04
N GLY A 695 -11.30 30.41 -14.00
CA GLY A 695 -10.15 30.52 -14.89
C GLY A 695 -9.91 29.19 -15.62
N ILE A 696 -9.50 29.27 -16.88
CA ILE A 696 -9.15 28.12 -17.72
C ILE A 696 -7.69 28.32 -18.15
N GLN A 697 -6.81 27.43 -17.73
CA GLN A 697 -5.42 27.41 -18.14
C GLN A 697 -5.21 26.27 -19.13
N PHE A 698 -4.75 26.57 -20.35
CA PHE A 698 -4.22 25.56 -21.24
C PHE A 698 -2.71 25.39 -21.03
N LEU A 699 -2.27 24.16 -20.82
CA LEU A 699 -0.87 23.76 -20.80
C LEU A 699 -0.58 22.86 -22.01
N GLN A 700 0.20 23.37 -22.96
CA GLN A 700 0.54 22.63 -24.16
C GLN A 700 1.74 21.70 -23.92
N ILE A 701 1.60 20.42 -24.25
CA ILE A 701 2.68 19.45 -24.28
C ILE A 701 3.24 19.31 -25.71
N GLY A 702 4.55 19.25 -25.87
CA GLY A 702 5.19 19.18 -27.18
C GLY A 702 5.22 20.52 -27.93
N LYS A 703 5.50 20.48 -29.25
CA LYS A 703 5.85 21.65 -30.07
C LYS A 703 5.03 21.80 -31.35
N ASP A 704 3.79 21.28 -31.38
CA ASP A 704 2.92 21.45 -32.54
C ASP A 704 2.52 22.93 -32.72
N GLU A 705 3.01 23.55 -33.80
CA GLU A 705 2.71 24.95 -34.15
C GLU A 705 1.24 25.20 -34.48
N ALA A 706 0.49 24.19 -34.94
CA ALA A 706 -0.94 24.32 -35.19
C ALA A 706 -1.72 24.39 -33.87
N ALA A 707 -1.35 23.56 -32.89
CA ALA A 707 -1.85 23.62 -31.54
C ALA A 707 -1.50 24.95 -30.86
N SER A 708 -0.24 25.39 -30.92
CA SER A 708 0.19 26.66 -30.33
C SER A 708 -0.58 27.85 -30.88
N ARG A 709 -0.78 27.93 -32.21
CA ARG A 709 -1.57 29.00 -32.83
C ARG A 709 -3.03 28.96 -32.42
N TRP A 710 -3.62 27.78 -32.26
CA TRP A 710 -5.02 27.65 -31.85
C TRP A 710 -5.24 28.01 -30.38
N LEU A 711 -4.38 27.54 -29.48
CA LEU A 711 -4.45 27.88 -28.06
C LEU A 711 -4.23 29.38 -27.82
N LYS A 712 -3.25 29.98 -28.51
CA LYS A 712 -3.01 31.44 -28.49
C LYS A 712 -4.24 32.23 -28.94
N LYS A 713 -4.98 31.69 -29.93
CA LYS A 713 -6.23 32.29 -30.40
C LYS A 713 -7.34 32.23 -29.35
N LEU A 714 -7.42 31.16 -28.56
CA LEU A 714 -8.40 31.05 -27.47
C LEU A 714 -8.10 32.06 -26.34
N ASP A 715 -6.84 32.27 -26.04
CA ASP A 715 -6.33 33.26 -25.09
C ASP A 715 -6.60 34.71 -25.58
N ASP A 716 -6.08 35.09 -26.74
CA ASP A 716 -6.10 36.48 -27.21
C ASP A 716 -7.47 36.92 -27.83
N ASP A 717 -8.09 36.07 -28.67
CA ASP A 717 -9.19 36.53 -29.54
C ASP A 717 -10.57 36.47 -28.87
N LEU A 718 -10.79 35.60 -27.87
CA LEU A 718 -12.15 35.33 -27.37
C LEU A 718 -12.83 36.56 -26.77
N ASN A 719 -12.09 37.32 -25.96
CA ASN A 719 -12.58 38.55 -25.35
C ASN A 719 -12.92 39.59 -26.43
N GLU A 720 -12.00 39.87 -27.36
CA GLU A 720 -12.23 40.88 -28.40
C GLU A 720 -13.36 40.48 -29.35
N LYS A 721 -13.39 39.22 -29.80
CA LYS A 721 -14.34 38.69 -30.78
C LYS A 721 -15.76 38.62 -30.23
N HIS A 722 -15.93 38.12 -29.00
CA HIS A 722 -17.26 37.86 -28.42
C HIS A 722 -17.70 38.87 -27.37
N ARG A 723 -16.81 39.80 -26.97
CA ARG A 723 -17.01 40.80 -25.92
C ARG A 723 -17.40 40.15 -24.58
N ILE A 724 -16.72 39.08 -24.24
CA ILE A 724 -16.90 38.33 -23.00
C ILE A 724 -15.76 38.62 -22.04
N ARG A 725 -15.93 38.23 -20.78
CA ARG A 725 -14.83 38.22 -19.82
C ARG A 725 -13.67 37.37 -20.34
N ASP A 726 -12.47 37.90 -20.19
CA ASP A 726 -11.24 37.14 -20.43
C ASP A 726 -11.05 36.13 -19.29
N MET A 727 -10.84 34.85 -19.57
CA MET A 727 -10.78 33.81 -18.53
C MET A 727 -10.00 32.59 -19.00
N VAL A 728 -9.22 32.76 -20.07
CA VAL A 728 -8.46 31.71 -20.73
C VAL A 728 -7.04 32.21 -20.86
N ASP A 729 -6.06 31.47 -20.34
CA ASP A 729 -4.63 31.70 -20.59
C ASP A 729 -4.02 30.43 -21.18
N THR A 730 -2.87 30.54 -21.86
CA THR A 730 -2.15 29.40 -22.41
C THR A 730 -0.64 29.50 -22.21
N ARG A 731 -0.01 28.38 -21.84
CA ARG A 731 1.45 28.28 -21.71
C ARG A 731 1.98 26.97 -22.31
N PRO A 732 3.15 26.98 -22.96
CA PRO A 732 3.83 25.75 -23.32
C PRO A 732 4.51 25.13 -22.09
N TRP A 733 4.60 23.80 -22.05
CA TRP A 733 5.48 23.10 -21.14
C TRP A 733 6.86 22.92 -21.79
N ASP A 734 7.90 23.39 -21.10
CA ASP A 734 9.28 23.17 -21.48
C ASP A 734 9.94 22.18 -20.52
N ARG A 735 10.90 21.41 -21.04
CA ARG A 735 11.69 20.47 -20.22
C ARG A 735 12.40 21.20 -19.08
N VAL A 736 12.50 20.51 -17.95
CA VAL A 736 13.17 20.99 -16.76
C VAL A 736 14.59 20.43 -16.74
N ASP A 737 15.57 21.28 -16.99
CA ASP A 737 16.99 20.92 -16.91
C ASP A 737 17.52 21.05 -15.48
N GLU A 738 17.13 22.11 -14.78
CA GLU A 738 17.49 22.40 -13.39
C GLU A 738 16.28 22.92 -12.62
N ILE A 739 16.22 22.63 -11.33
CA ILE A 739 15.24 23.22 -10.42
C ILE A 739 15.82 24.55 -9.92
N ASP A 740 15.32 25.65 -10.48
CA ASP A 740 15.83 27.01 -10.24
C ASP A 740 14.68 28.03 -10.13
N LYS A 741 15.04 29.32 -10.03
CA LYS A 741 14.07 30.42 -9.97
C LYS A 741 13.24 30.54 -11.26
N SER A 742 13.81 30.21 -12.42
CA SER A 742 13.12 30.24 -13.71
C SER A 742 12.01 29.18 -13.77
N LEU A 743 12.25 27.98 -13.25
CA LEU A 743 11.21 26.97 -13.08
C LEU A 743 10.09 27.46 -12.17
N GLN A 744 10.42 28.07 -11.03
CA GLN A 744 9.41 28.58 -10.11
C GLN A 744 8.54 29.67 -10.74
N GLU A 745 9.13 30.60 -11.51
CA GLU A 745 8.42 31.62 -12.27
C GLU A 745 7.46 30.99 -13.30
N ARG A 746 7.95 30.03 -14.11
CA ARG A 746 7.10 29.30 -15.06
C ARG A 746 5.95 28.56 -14.40
N LEU A 747 6.18 27.88 -13.26
CA LEU A 747 5.11 27.21 -12.51
C LEU A 747 4.10 28.20 -11.93
N THR A 748 4.56 29.40 -11.58
CA THR A 748 3.68 30.48 -11.11
C THR A 748 2.76 30.94 -12.23
N ASP A 749 3.28 31.15 -13.42
CA ASP A 749 2.49 31.53 -14.60
C ASP A 749 1.51 30.43 -15.00
N ILE A 750 1.94 29.17 -15.01
CA ILE A 750 1.07 28.01 -15.31
C ILE A 750 -0.07 27.89 -14.29
N LEU A 751 0.20 28.04 -13.00
CA LEU A 751 -0.82 27.77 -11.98
C LEU A 751 -1.76 28.95 -11.73
N LEU A 752 -1.32 30.16 -12.05
CA LEU A 752 -2.05 31.39 -11.72
C LEU A 752 -2.49 32.20 -12.94
N GLY A 753 -1.98 31.95 -14.15
CA GLY A 753 -2.29 32.71 -15.36
C GLY A 753 -3.79 32.85 -15.61
N GLY A 754 -4.51 31.72 -15.67
CA GLY A 754 -5.97 31.74 -15.86
C GLY A 754 -6.79 32.39 -14.73
N ILE A 755 -6.21 32.68 -13.55
CA ILE A 755 -6.94 33.15 -12.35
C ILE A 755 -6.43 34.46 -11.73
N ASP A 756 -5.27 34.97 -12.13
CA ASP A 756 -4.63 36.20 -11.64
C ASP A 756 -4.19 37.14 -12.77
N ARG A 757 -5.14 37.95 -13.25
CA ARG A 757 -4.97 38.83 -14.42
C ARG A 757 -3.96 39.95 -14.27
N ALA A 758 -3.42 40.18 -13.08
CA ALA A 758 -2.31 41.12 -12.95
C ALA A 758 -1.06 40.61 -13.70
N ARG A 759 -1.00 39.31 -14.00
CA ARG A 759 0.10 38.66 -14.72
C ARG A 759 0.00 38.73 -16.24
N ASP A 760 -1.15 39.10 -16.82
CA ASP A 760 -1.31 39.24 -18.28
C ASP A 760 -0.88 40.62 -18.80
N MET A 761 -0.44 41.53 -17.92
CA MET A 761 -0.08 42.92 -18.25
C MET A 761 1.43 43.19 -18.39
N GLU A 762 2.27 42.15 -18.43
CA GLU A 762 3.70 42.21 -18.83
C GLU A 762 3.94 41.41 -20.10
#